data_AF-A0A662BHG2-F1
#
_entry.id   AF-A0A662BHG2-F1
#
_cell.length_a   1.000
_cell.length_b   1.000
_cell.length_c   1.000
_cell.angle_alpha   90.00
_cell.angle_beta   90.00
_cell.angle_gamma   90.00
#
_symmetry.space_group_name_H-M   'P 1'
#
loop_
_entity.id
_entity.type
_entity.pdbx_description
1 polymer ?
#
loop_
_entity_poly.entity_id
_entity_poly.type
_entity_poly.pdbx_seq_one_letter_code
_entity_poly.pdbx_strand_id
1 'polypeptide(L)'
;MNIKLKHLIISLLLSLVLFQNSIKAQKIGDFEFTDSKSPPDSIVQNNNNFNGYTNYWHDTYTNLYRYGNLFKMAVPNIEKTILQSKVDIAEDLGIPGLVMQEGFISNLISSEYTVLNFPTLEELENNLGMNENILLYVDSNSDLGKKAIAKLGQKNNWTNKINSHQFGAKDFVSVDAFYLEYGVRKLFIVSSKDKKFLDRVNVQINNAKKIIKEYDFYKGWFGAYTLLNSVTITKGHPIEVMGTGMNEGNSWFVFEGYMDFLSKDKIAKWLDQVHLPIVTDVGATQIYGLDNYDNFQIQQMYSKKMWIDYAKEKNGYIFRKVWDTLADPYHYDGYFATEGNKEQIDNEDVPFVLKTGKLSDNALSSMVLFLEKGKALTRKSMWQAILDRREVGVLEKGKMLGPKNYRNALQMLVLDRIFLEDYFGDHLNIEANTEGYDLQVMISNTSNNSVFGNLNLVLPKELTIKEKSSIEVNLPSRGSKILHFTLQPQSEAMDQTNPIAVHYNWNGKKKSTITMLDLPPAISVHRLLYGHTPKISYPVTIHNFTKKTSFPVKVQVVKAENEKKVIFETSQNCKTTTGTFKDMLFDLNVPAGNYKVKVTALGVSYTSQLGVGKVKGAPFAYEVDIDGDGVNEYRMENDSVQVTLLATGARVIEYIVKSRNDNVLFKLWPEKAVDEKRSFRKRGYYPYGGFEDFLGQGSMETHQVYHSEIVRNEGDYVRVRMWTDYFGNRLEKTFTLYGDKPLLEVRFALTFKYSEANMLGPQPILELGKKHWTEDVFMVPDEDGIVELRMKPEKYFGEAFLNIKEGWNAGYDTKEDITFVGAFPVDQPLFLHMWMNHPSNGDAHHYYTEFQPWLPIFQKSTMYFSYYLWGSGGPWENGVEYLRKINLITTKK
;
A
#
# COMPACT_ATOMS: atom_id res chain seq x y z
N MET A 1 -57.08 73.66 -36.34
CA MET A 1 -55.84 73.11 -35.74
C MET A 1 -56.27 72.03 -34.73
N ASN A 2 -55.98 70.74 -34.85
CA ASN A 2 -55.13 70.04 -35.79
C ASN A 2 -55.63 68.58 -35.99
N ILE A 3 -56.47 68.37 -37.01
CA ILE A 3 -56.89 67.02 -37.45
C ILE A 3 -55.66 66.19 -37.89
N LYS A 4 -54.57 66.86 -38.29
CA LYS A 4 -53.27 66.22 -38.54
C LYS A 4 -52.64 65.54 -37.32
N LEU A 5 -52.91 65.99 -36.09
CA LEU A 5 -52.30 65.39 -34.90
C LEU A 5 -53.01 64.08 -34.48
N LYS A 6 -54.32 63.98 -34.68
CA LYS A 6 -55.07 62.72 -34.46
C LYS A 6 -54.71 61.66 -35.50
N HIS A 7 -54.51 62.03 -36.76
CA HIS A 7 -54.07 61.09 -37.78
C HIS A 7 -52.61 60.68 -37.61
N LEU A 8 -51.74 61.58 -37.13
CA LEU A 8 -50.35 61.22 -36.82
C LEU A 8 -50.28 60.24 -35.63
N ILE A 9 -51.06 60.45 -34.57
CA ILE A 9 -51.09 59.55 -33.40
C ILE A 9 -51.72 58.19 -33.73
N ILE A 10 -52.79 58.16 -34.54
CA ILE A 10 -53.41 56.89 -34.97
C ILE A 10 -52.49 56.14 -35.96
N SER A 11 -51.74 56.83 -36.82
CA SER A 11 -50.76 56.22 -37.72
C SER A 11 -49.48 55.78 -36.98
N LEU A 12 -49.10 56.47 -35.89
CA LEU A 12 -48.01 56.04 -34.99
C LEU A 12 -48.43 54.83 -34.13
N LEU A 13 -49.70 54.76 -33.68
CA LEU A 13 -50.22 53.61 -32.94
C LEU A 13 -50.49 52.40 -33.85
N LEU A 14 -50.93 52.58 -35.10
CA LEU A 14 -51.03 51.48 -36.07
C LEU A 14 -49.65 50.96 -36.50
N SER A 15 -48.64 51.83 -36.59
CA SER A 15 -47.27 51.38 -36.86
C SER A 15 -46.62 50.72 -35.64
N LEU A 16 -46.92 51.12 -34.40
CA LEU A 16 -46.44 50.42 -33.20
C LEU A 16 -47.13 49.05 -32.94
N VAL A 17 -48.39 48.88 -33.33
CA VAL A 17 -49.08 47.56 -33.21
C VAL A 17 -48.63 46.58 -34.31
N LEU A 18 -48.11 47.07 -35.44
CA LEU A 18 -47.52 46.21 -36.48
C LEU A 18 -46.07 45.77 -36.18
N PHE A 19 -45.46 46.26 -35.10
CA PHE A 19 -44.13 45.83 -34.63
C PHE A 19 -44.15 44.92 -33.39
N GLN A 20 -45.32 44.47 -32.93
CA GLN A 20 -45.39 43.42 -31.91
C GLN A 20 -45.61 42.04 -32.54
N ASN A 21 -44.55 41.24 -32.44
CA ASN A 21 -44.51 39.79 -32.62
C ASN A 21 -44.86 39.28 -34.03
N SER A 22 -44.07 39.67 -35.02
CA SER A 22 -43.58 38.63 -35.93
C SER A 22 -42.70 37.70 -35.11
N ILE A 23 -43.32 36.68 -34.49
CA ILE A 23 -42.60 35.47 -34.11
C ILE A 23 -42.04 34.95 -35.43
N LYS A 24 -40.80 35.34 -35.78
CA LYS A 24 -40.04 34.66 -36.81
C LYS A 24 -40.10 33.20 -36.39
N ALA A 25 -40.77 32.37 -37.18
CA ALA A 25 -40.72 30.93 -37.02
C ALA A 25 -39.24 30.57 -36.94
N GLN A 26 -38.76 30.19 -35.75
CA GLN A 26 -37.37 29.85 -35.54
C GLN A 26 -37.06 28.67 -36.45
N LYS A 27 -36.09 28.86 -37.34
CA LYS A 27 -35.68 27.82 -38.27
C LYS A 27 -34.49 27.11 -37.66
N ILE A 28 -34.33 25.81 -37.94
CA ILE A 28 -33.14 25.03 -37.54
C ILE A 28 -31.81 25.71 -37.96
N GLY A 29 -31.85 26.56 -38.99
CA GLY A 29 -30.72 27.36 -39.44
C GLY A 29 -30.16 28.34 -38.40
N ASP A 30 -30.99 28.78 -37.45
CA ASP A 30 -30.62 29.75 -36.40
C ASP A 30 -29.80 29.10 -35.27
N PHE A 31 -29.71 27.77 -35.21
CA PHE A 31 -28.92 27.04 -34.22
C PHE A 31 -27.57 26.62 -34.80
N GLU A 32 -26.53 26.67 -33.98
CA GLU A 32 -25.16 26.27 -34.33
C GLU A 32 -24.73 25.04 -33.51
N PHE A 33 -23.88 24.21 -34.11
CA PHE A 33 -23.22 23.14 -33.40
C PHE A 33 -21.91 23.67 -32.81
N THR A 34 -21.80 23.62 -31.51
CA THR A 34 -20.58 23.90 -30.75
C THR A 34 -20.00 22.58 -30.30
N ASP A 35 -18.81 22.23 -30.81
CA ASP A 35 -18.09 21.03 -30.37
C ASP A 35 -17.67 21.22 -28.91
N SER A 36 -18.45 20.67 -27.98
CA SER A 36 -18.20 20.79 -26.55
C SER A 36 -17.09 19.81 -26.15
N LYS A 37 -15.85 20.18 -26.47
CA LYS A 37 -14.58 19.55 -26.09
C LYS A 37 -14.34 18.16 -26.71
N SER A 38 -13.23 18.03 -27.42
CA SER A 38 -12.77 16.75 -27.94
C SER A 38 -12.38 15.79 -26.80
N PRO A 39 -12.49 14.46 -26.96
CA PRO A 39 -12.11 13.50 -25.92
C PRO A 39 -10.70 13.72 -25.34
N PRO A 40 -9.64 14.00 -26.15
CA PRO A 40 -8.30 14.28 -25.62
C PRO A 40 -8.22 15.48 -24.66
N ASP A 41 -9.02 16.53 -24.89
CA ASP A 41 -8.98 17.77 -24.10
C ASP A 41 -9.55 17.62 -22.68
N SER A 42 -10.15 16.47 -22.37
CA SER A 42 -10.86 16.24 -21.11
C SER A 42 -10.32 15.06 -20.30
N ILE A 43 -9.26 14.42 -20.79
CA ILE A 43 -8.60 13.36 -20.06
C ILE A 43 -7.84 13.96 -18.88
N VAL A 44 -8.09 13.45 -17.68
CA VAL A 44 -7.26 13.77 -16.53
C VAL A 44 -6.09 12.80 -16.54
N GLN A 45 -4.88 13.33 -16.68
CA GLN A 45 -3.63 12.58 -16.63
C GLN A 45 -2.95 12.83 -15.28
N ASN A 46 -2.66 11.75 -14.56
CA ASN A 46 -1.82 11.79 -13.36
C ASN A 46 -0.60 10.90 -13.61
N ASN A 47 0.55 11.27 -13.04
CA ASN A 47 1.69 10.38 -12.99
C ASN A 47 1.51 9.40 -11.82
N ASN A 48 1.63 8.10 -12.07
CA ASN A 48 1.72 7.10 -11.01
C ASN A 48 3.07 6.40 -11.14
N ASN A 49 4.00 6.86 -10.31
CA ASN A 49 5.35 6.34 -10.23
C ASN A 49 5.52 5.55 -8.93
N PHE A 50 6.28 4.47 -8.98
CA PHE A 50 6.68 3.70 -7.81
C PHE A 50 8.14 3.34 -7.96
N ASN A 51 8.95 3.76 -7.00
CA ASN A 51 10.38 3.47 -6.95
C ASN A 51 10.64 2.94 -5.54
N GLY A 52 10.76 1.63 -5.41
CA GLY A 52 10.73 1.00 -4.10
C GLY A 52 10.82 -0.51 -4.15
N TYR A 53 10.62 -1.12 -3.00
CA TYR A 53 10.69 -2.57 -2.85
C TYR A 53 9.29 -3.20 -2.76
N THR A 54 9.08 -4.33 -3.43
CA THR A 54 7.87 -5.18 -3.24
C THR A 54 8.28 -6.60 -2.87
N ASN A 55 8.64 -7.41 -3.85
CA ASN A 55 9.37 -8.66 -3.71
C ASN A 55 10.77 -8.60 -4.35
N TYR A 56 11.06 -7.49 -5.03
CA TYR A 56 12.38 -7.08 -5.54
C TYR A 56 12.36 -5.55 -5.68
N TRP A 57 13.55 -4.95 -5.75
CA TRP A 57 13.70 -3.53 -6.06
C TRP A 57 13.32 -3.29 -7.51
N HIS A 58 12.38 -2.37 -7.74
CA HIS A 58 12.01 -1.99 -9.09
C HIS A 58 11.43 -0.58 -9.14
N ASP A 59 11.47 -0.05 -10.36
CA ASP A 59 10.88 1.23 -10.70
C ASP A 59 9.79 1.03 -11.76
N THR A 60 8.60 1.56 -11.48
CA THR A 60 7.46 1.53 -12.39
C THR A 60 6.98 2.95 -12.64
N TYR A 61 6.94 3.33 -13.91
CA TYR A 61 6.53 4.68 -14.34
C TYR A 61 5.32 4.57 -15.25
N THR A 62 4.16 5.01 -14.78
CA THR A 62 2.92 4.96 -15.56
C THR A 62 2.24 6.32 -15.57
N ASN A 63 1.58 6.61 -16.68
CA ASN A 63 0.60 7.68 -16.77
C ASN A 63 -0.77 7.04 -16.56
N LEU A 64 -1.48 7.50 -15.54
CA LEU A 64 -2.85 7.12 -15.28
C LEU A 64 -3.79 8.10 -15.97
N TYR A 65 -4.63 7.59 -16.85
CA TYR A 65 -5.63 8.37 -17.58
C TYR A 65 -7.02 8.07 -17.04
N ARG A 66 -7.77 9.12 -16.73
CA ARG A 66 -9.16 9.06 -16.25
C ARG A 66 -10.08 9.86 -17.17
N TYR A 67 -11.29 9.35 -17.38
CA TYR A 67 -12.37 10.00 -18.13
C TYR A 67 -13.71 9.74 -17.43
N GLY A 68 -14.36 10.80 -16.95
CA GLY A 68 -15.58 10.73 -16.14
C GLY A 68 -15.47 9.87 -14.87
N ASN A 69 -14.26 9.69 -14.31
CA ASN A 69 -13.90 8.84 -13.18
C ASN A 69 -14.29 7.34 -13.25
N LEU A 70 -14.95 6.89 -14.32
CA LEU A 70 -15.37 5.51 -14.51
C LEU A 70 -14.61 4.79 -15.62
N PHE A 71 -13.96 5.54 -16.53
CA PHE A 71 -13.00 4.98 -17.46
C PHE A 71 -11.58 5.27 -16.94
N LYS A 72 -10.82 4.20 -16.67
CA LYS A 72 -9.46 4.26 -16.14
C LYS A 72 -8.54 3.33 -16.93
N MET A 73 -7.36 3.83 -17.27
CA MET A 73 -6.27 3.03 -17.85
C MET A 73 -4.92 3.54 -17.37
N ALA A 74 -4.00 2.62 -17.14
CA ALA A 74 -2.59 2.94 -16.95
C ALA A 74 -1.82 2.57 -18.23
N VAL A 75 -0.98 3.48 -18.70
CA VAL A 75 -0.05 3.24 -19.81
C VAL A 75 1.36 3.50 -19.30
N PRO A 76 2.36 2.67 -19.65
CA PRO A 76 3.75 2.97 -19.36
C PRO A 76 4.09 4.39 -19.81
N ASN A 77 4.74 5.17 -18.95
CA ASN A 77 5.31 6.44 -19.37
C ASN A 77 6.54 6.09 -20.24
N ILE A 78 6.37 6.10 -21.56
CA ILE A 78 7.35 5.58 -22.52
C ILE A 78 8.71 6.25 -22.31
N GLU A 79 8.75 7.57 -22.16
CA GLU A 79 9.99 8.32 -21.93
C GLU A 79 10.69 7.85 -20.65
N LYS A 80 9.99 7.86 -19.50
CA LYS A 80 10.59 7.42 -18.23
C LYS A 80 10.95 5.94 -18.22
N THR A 81 10.18 5.09 -18.89
CA THR A 81 10.45 3.65 -19.02
C THR A 81 11.68 3.40 -19.88
N ILE A 82 11.86 4.14 -20.98
CA ILE A 82 13.07 4.10 -21.80
C ILE A 82 14.28 4.58 -20.98
N LEU A 83 14.12 5.68 -20.22
CA LEU A 83 15.19 6.19 -19.37
C LEU A 83 15.57 5.18 -18.28
N GLN A 84 14.61 4.57 -17.60
CA GLN A 84 14.86 3.51 -16.63
C GLN A 84 15.51 2.28 -17.27
N SER A 85 14.99 1.81 -18.40
CA SER A 85 15.55 0.66 -19.11
C SER A 85 17.02 0.88 -19.51
N LYS A 86 17.44 2.11 -19.81
CA LYS A 86 18.86 2.43 -20.03
C LYS A 86 19.71 2.30 -18.77
N VAL A 87 19.16 2.70 -17.62
CA VAL A 87 19.81 2.52 -16.31
C VAL A 87 19.94 1.03 -16.00
N ASP A 88 18.86 0.26 -16.17
CA ASP A 88 18.85 -1.18 -15.94
C ASP A 88 19.84 -1.91 -16.87
N ILE A 89 19.89 -1.56 -18.16
CA ILE A 89 20.86 -2.10 -19.12
C ILE A 89 22.30 -1.76 -18.71
N ALA A 90 22.57 -0.55 -18.24
CA ALA A 90 23.90 -0.16 -17.76
C ALA A 90 24.36 -0.99 -16.56
N GLU A 91 23.44 -1.27 -15.63
CA GLU A 91 23.70 -2.17 -14.49
C GLU A 91 23.93 -3.61 -14.96
N ASP A 92 23.10 -4.14 -15.87
CA ASP A 92 23.26 -5.48 -16.45
C ASP A 92 24.59 -5.65 -17.21
N LEU A 93 25.12 -4.57 -17.79
CA LEU A 93 26.45 -4.54 -18.41
C LEU A 93 27.61 -4.47 -17.40
N GLY A 94 27.33 -4.41 -16.09
CA GLY A 94 28.32 -4.28 -15.02
C GLY A 94 28.89 -2.88 -14.86
N ILE A 95 28.22 -1.84 -15.40
CA ILE A 95 28.67 -0.43 -15.35
C ILE A 95 27.54 0.44 -14.77
N PRO A 96 27.14 0.21 -13.50
CA PRO A 96 26.09 1.01 -12.86
C PRO A 96 26.50 2.50 -12.85
N GLY A 97 25.61 3.37 -13.32
CA GLY A 97 25.85 4.81 -13.47
C GLY A 97 26.29 5.26 -14.87
N LEU A 98 26.40 4.35 -15.86
CA LEU A 98 26.61 4.72 -17.26
C LEU A 98 25.37 5.45 -17.81
N VAL A 99 25.46 6.77 -17.91
CA VAL A 99 24.47 7.60 -18.63
C VAL A 99 25.03 7.90 -20.01
N MET A 100 24.51 7.19 -21.02
CA MET A 100 24.92 7.35 -22.41
C MET A 100 23.92 8.23 -23.15
N GLN A 101 24.40 9.33 -23.74
CA GLN A 101 23.60 10.18 -24.60
C GLN A 101 23.05 9.35 -25.78
N GLU A 102 21.75 9.49 -26.10
CA GLU A 102 21.21 8.84 -27.30
C GLU A 102 21.95 9.33 -28.55
N GLY A 103 22.38 8.38 -29.38
CA GLY A 103 23.26 8.68 -30.49
C GLY A 103 24.74 8.80 -30.13
N PHE A 104 25.18 8.58 -28.88
CA PHE A 104 26.62 8.51 -28.54
C PHE A 104 27.32 7.42 -29.35
N ILE A 105 26.84 6.18 -29.28
CA ILE A 105 27.37 5.05 -30.08
C ILE A 105 27.12 5.26 -31.57
N SER A 106 25.95 5.79 -31.93
CA SER A 106 25.64 6.12 -33.33
C SER A 106 26.68 7.10 -33.87
N ASN A 107 26.84 8.29 -33.28
CA ASN A 107 27.80 9.32 -33.70
C ASN A 107 29.26 8.88 -33.54
N LEU A 108 29.58 8.03 -32.56
CA LEU A 108 30.89 7.41 -32.39
C LEU A 108 31.23 6.48 -33.56
N ILE A 109 30.23 5.79 -34.13
CA ILE A 109 30.38 4.83 -35.22
C ILE A 109 30.10 5.46 -36.60
N SER A 110 29.27 6.50 -36.66
CA SER A 110 28.67 7.07 -37.89
C SER A 110 29.16 8.48 -38.23
N SER A 111 30.26 8.93 -37.63
CA SER A 111 31.03 10.06 -38.15
C SER A 111 32.03 9.51 -39.18
N GLU A 112 32.14 10.00 -40.42
CA GLU A 112 31.62 11.25 -40.98
C GLU A 112 30.17 11.20 -41.48
N TYR A 113 29.45 12.29 -41.25
CA TYR A 113 28.11 12.53 -41.79
C TYR A 113 27.98 13.94 -42.37
N THR A 114 27.16 14.04 -43.40
CA THR A 114 26.69 15.27 -44.06
C THR A 114 25.18 15.17 -44.23
N VAL A 115 24.47 16.32 -44.23
CA VAL A 115 23.01 16.48 -44.34
C VAL A 115 22.66 17.40 -45.52
N LEU A 116 21.61 17.07 -46.29
CA LEU A 116 20.72 18.01 -47.03
C LEU A 116 19.30 17.40 -47.03
N ASN A 117 18.18 18.07 -46.75
CA ASN A 117 17.83 19.51 -46.65
C ASN A 117 18.10 20.34 -47.91
N PHE A 118 17.14 20.35 -48.83
CA PHE A 118 16.67 21.44 -49.71
C PHE A 118 15.94 20.76 -50.87
N PRO A 119 14.77 20.11 -50.64
CA PRO A 119 13.89 19.93 -51.77
C PRO A 119 13.38 21.33 -52.16
N THR A 120 13.59 21.68 -53.40
CA THR A 120 12.90 22.80 -54.03
C THR A 120 11.38 22.56 -54.02
N LEU A 121 10.59 23.61 -54.27
CA LEU A 121 9.17 23.47 -54.58
C LEU A 121 8.95 22.43 -55.69
N GLU A 122 9.93 22.27 -56.59
CA GLU A 122 9.95 21.32 -57.69
C GLU A 122 10.44 19.90 -57.30
N GLU A 123 11.18 19.71 -56.20
CA GLU A 123 11.51 18.37 -55.62
C GLU A 123 10.51 17.92 -54.56
N LEU A 124 9.75 18.86 -54.00
CA LEU A 124 8.49 18.62 -53.31
C LEU A 124 7.40 18.33 -54.35
N GLU A 125 7.34 19.02 -55.49
CA GLU A 125 6.38 18.75 -56.57
C GLU A 125 6.71 17.48 -57.39
N ASN A 126 7.97 17.04 -57.46
CA ASN A 126 8.35 15.77 -58.11
C ASN A 126 8.34 14.55 -57.17
N ASN A 127 8.19 14.74 -55.86
CA ASN A 127 7.81 13.65 -54.93
C ASN A 127 6.38 13.81 -54.39
N LEU A 128 5.66 14.85 -54.84
CA LEU A 128 4.19 14.94 -54.89
C LEU A 128 3.62 14.31 -56.18
N GLY A 129 4.36 13.37 -56.77
CA GLY A 129 3.99 12.66 -58.00
C GLY A 129 3.42 11.25 -57.79
N MET A 130 3.63 10.60 -56.64
CA MET A 130 2.96 9.34 -56.24
C MET A 130 2.95 9.16 -54.72
N ASN A 131 2.21 10.02 -54.01
CA ASN A 131 1.47 9.62 -52.82
C ASN A 131 0.00 10.06 -52.99
N GLU A 132 -0.61 9.46 -54.01
CA GLU A 132 -1.89 8.77 -53.84
C GLU A 132 -1.94 8.08 -52.46
N ASN A 133 -2.97 8.14 -51.63
CA ASN A 133 -4.26 8.80 -51.65
C ASN A 133 -4.52 9.29 -50.21
N ILE A 134 -5.03 10.50 -49.95
CA ILE A 134 -6.37 11.02 -50.25
C ILE A 134 -7.49 10.21 -49.55
N LEU A 135 -8.43 10.94 -48.90
CA LEU A 135 -9.90 10.73 -48.81
C LEU A 135 -10.57 10.62 -47.40
N LEU A 136 -11.92 10.48 -47.38
CA LEU A 136 -12.94 11.33 -46.72
C LEU A 136 -14.36 10.64 -46.65
N TYR A 137 -15.36 11.20 -45.89
CA TYR A 137 -16.88 11.22 -46.05
C TYR A 137 -17.88 10.81 -44.90
N VAL A 138 -19.22 10.91 -45.16
CA VAL A 138 -20.42 11.51 -44.45
C VAL A 138 -21.67 10.56 -44.44
N ASP A 139 -22.72 10.76 -43.60
CA ASP A 139 -24.02 10.01 -43.71
C ASP A 139 -25.04 10.75 -44.62
N SER A 140 -26.36 10.56 -44.55
CA SER A 140 -27.32 11.67 -44.37
C SER A 140 -28.69 11.46 -45.03
N ASN A 141 -28.90 10.44 -45.86
CA ASN A 141 -29.72 10.45 -47.10
C ASN A 141 -31.16 11.01 -47.15
N SER A 142 -31.73 11.53 -46.08
CA SER A 142 -32.85 12.47 -46.19
C SER A 142 -32.35 13.90 -46.48
N ASP A 143 -33.17 14.79 -47.02
CA ASP A 143 -32.82 16.22 -47.10
C ASP A 143 -32.67 16.89 -45.73
N LEU A 144 -33.16 16.20 -44.68
CA LEU A 144 -33.13 16.65 -43.29
C LEU A 144 -31.98 16.05 -42.49
N GLY A 145 -31.61 14.77 -42.70
CA GLY A 145 -30.30 14.24 -42.31
C GLY A 145 -29.22 15.04 -43.03
N LYS A 146 -29.46 15.33 -44.32
CA LYS A 146 -29.00 16.47 -45.13
C LYS A 146 -28.64 17.68 -44.27
N LYS A 147 -29.68 18.36 -43.78
CA LYS A 147 -29.57 19.67 -43.13
C LYS A 147 -29.18 19.65 -41.64
N ALA A 148 -29.54 18.61 -40.90
CA ALA A 148 -29.26 18.46 -39.47
C ALA A 148 -27.87 17.84 -39.22
N ILE A 149 -27.45 16.85 -40.02
CA ILE A 149 -26.08 16.31 -40.00
C ILE A 149 -25.11 17.30 -40.67
N ALA A 150 -25.53 18.09 -41.68
CA ALA A 150 -24.70 19.18 -42.21
C ALA A 150 -24.31 20.23 -41.15
N LYS A 151 -25.09 20.37 -40.06
CA LYS A 151 -24.74 21.25 -38.93
C LYS A 151 -23.64 20.68 -38.04
N LEU A 152 -23.40 19.35 -38.00
CA LEU A 152 -22.32 18.72 -37.22
C LEU A 152 -20.91 19.04 -37.76
N GLY A 153 -20.79 19.45 -39.04
CA GLY A 153 -19.52 19.72 -39.72
C GLY A 153 -18.61 18.48 -39.89
N GLN A 154 -17.57 18.55 -40.73
CA GLN A 154 -16.63 17.42 -40.93
C GLN A 154 -15.79 17.08 -39.67
N LYS A 155 -15.76 17.94 -38.65
CA LYS A 155 -14.87 17.83 -37.49
C LYS A 155 -15.25 16.73 -36.48
N ASN A 156 -16.52 16.28 -36.45
CA ASN A 156 -17.02 15.43 -35.38
C ASN A 156 -17.10 13.93 -35.72
N ASN A 157 -16.57 13.49 -36.87
CA ASN A 157 -16.70 12.10 -37.33
C ASN A 157 -15.56 11.21 -36.77
N TRP A 158 -15.50 11.08 -35.44
CA TRP A 158 -14.50 10.24 -34.77
C TRP A 158 -14.58 8.77 -35.18
N THR A 159 -15.76 8.31 -35.64
CA THR A 159 -15.99 6.96 -36.14
C THR A 159 -15.11 6.62 -37.35
N ASN A 160 -14.80 7.59 -38.21
CA ASN A 160 -13.86 7.43 -39.33
C ASN A 160 -12.40 7.33 -38.88
N LYS A 161 -12.09 7.67 -37.63
CA LYS A 161 -10.73 7.58 -37.07
C LYS A 161 -10.39 6.17 -36.57
N ILE A 162 -11.34 5.23 -36.61
CA ILE A 162 -11.15 3.85 -36.18
C ILE A 162 -11.76 2.87 -37.18
N ASN A 163 -11.12 1.72 -37.39
CA ASN A 163 -11.63 0.66 -38.27
C ASN A 163 -12.37 -0.42 -37.44
N SER A 164 -13.43 -0.04 -36.73
CA SER A 164 -14.19 -1.00 -35.91
C SER A 164 -14.99 -1.96 -36.80
N HIS A 165 -14.83 -3.27 -36.58
CA HIS A 165 -15.59 -4.30 -37.29
C HIS A 165 -17.11 -4.14 -37.14
N GLN A 166 -17.57 -3.51 -36.04
CA GLN A 166 -18.99 -3.25 -35.78
C GLN A 166 -19.63 -2.34 -36.83
N PHE A 167 -18.85 -1.40 -37.41
CA PHE A 167 -19.33 -0.53 -38.48
C PHE A 167 -19.48 -1.27 -39.82
N GLY A 168 -18.81 -2.43 -39.96
CA GLY A 168 -18.95 -3.34 -41.10
C GLY A 168 -20.00 -4.44 -40.90
N ALA A 169 -20.72 -4.48 -39.77
CA ALA A 169 -21.74 -5.48 -39.52
C ALA A 169 -22.90 -5.33 -40.53
N LYS A 170 -23.39 -6.46 -41.07
CA LYS A 170 -24.43 -6.48 -42.12
C LYS A 170 -25.72 -5.79 -41.70
N ASP A 171 -26.00 -5.79 -40.41
CA ASP A 171 -27.17 -5.20 -39.75
C ASP A 171 -26.85 -3.88 -39.02
N PHE A 172 -25.70 -3.25 -39.29
CA PHE A 172 -25.36 -1.96 -38.70
C PHE A 172 -26.33 -0.84 -39.13
N VAL A 173 -26.79 -0.08 -38.14
CA VAL A 173 -27.70 1.06 -38.31
C VAL A 173 -27.17 2.22 -37.46
N SER A 174 -26.82 3.34 -38.09
CA SER A 174 -26.37 4.53 -37.36
C SER A 174 -27.48 5.11 -36.48
N VAL A 175 -27.10 5.59 -35.30
CA VAL A 175 -27.95 6.35 -34.37
C VAL A 175 -27.12 7.52 -33.86
N ASP A 176 -27.43 8.73 -34.32
CA ASP A 176 -26.73 9.96 -33.94
C ASP A 176 -27.51 10.68 -32.84
N ALA A 177 -26.86 11.03 -31.73
CA ALA A 177 -27.44 11.83 -30.65
C ALA A 177 -26.58 13.08 -30.38
N PHE A 178 -27.13 14.27 -30.55
CA PHE A 178 -26.41 15.54 -30.40
C PHE A 178 -27.36 16.68 -30.02
N TYR A 179 -26.84 17.89 -29.80
CA TYR A 179 -27.68 19.07 -29.64
C TYR A 179 -27.09 20.30 -30.35
N LEU A 180 -27.94 21.27 -30.68
CA LEU A 180 -27.56 22.54 -31.28
C LEU A 180 -27.90 23.69 -30.31
N GLU A 181 -27.14 24.78 -30.34
CA GLU A 181 -27.31 25.93 -29.43
C GLU A 181 -27.74 27.19 -30.19
N TYR A 182 -28.63 27.98 -29.57
CA TYR A 182 -28.97 29.34 -29.99
C TYR A 182 -29.16 30.24 -28.76
N GLY A 183 -28.12 30.98 -28.38
CA GLY A 183 -28.04 31.68 -27.10
C GLY A 183 -28.11 30.69 -25.94
N VAL A 184 -29.08 30.85 -25.03
CA VAL A 184 -29.30 29.94 -23.89
C VAL A 184 -30.13 28.69 -24.24
N ARG A 185 -30.61 28.57 -25.49
CA ARG A 185 -31.53 27.51 -25.90
C ARG A 185 -30.79 26.36 -26.56
N LYS A 186 -31.15 25.13 -26.20
CA LYS A 186 -30.59 23.90 -26.76
C LYS A 186 -31.67 23.11 -27.50
N LEU A 187 -31.34 22.61 -28.69
CA LEU A 187 -32.16 21.69 -29.48
C LEU A 187 -31.49 20.31 -29.50
N PHE A 188 -32.03 19.35 -28.76
CA PHE A 188 -31.52 17.96 -28.71
C PHE A 188 -32.11 17.14 -29.86
N ILE A 189 -31.27 16.36 -30.54
CA ILE A 189 -31.60 15.59 -31.74
C ILE A 189 -31.09 14.16 -31.56
N VAL A 190 -31.97 13.16 -31.74
CA VAL A 190 -31.60 11.74 -31.89
C VAL A 190 -32.11 11.26 -33.25
N SER A 191 -31.23 10.81 -34.13
CA SER A 191 -31.51 10.47 -35.53
C SER A 191 -31.11 9.02 -35.82
N SER A 192 -32.01 8.23 -36.42
CA SER A 192 -31.71 6.89 -36.93
C SER A 192 -32.70 6.48 -38.01
N LYS A 193 -32.31 5.56 -38.91
CA LYS A 193 -33.20 4.97 -39.92
C LYS A 193 -34.10 3.84 -39.38
N ASP A 194 -33.88 3.36 -38.15
CA ASP A 194 -34.69 2.29 -37.52
C ASP A 194 -35.38 2.76 -36.24
N LYS A 195 -36.72 2.68 -36.24
CA LYS A 195 -37.58 3.07 -35.11
C LYS A 195 -37.31 2.25 -33.84
N LYS A 196 -36.95 0.97 -33.96
CA LYS A 196 -36.66 0.11 -32.80
C LYS A 196 -35.44 0.61 -32.03
N PHE A 197 -34.44 1.18 -32.71
CA PHE A 197 -33.28 1.77 -32.04
C PHE A 197 -33.62 3.10 -31.36
N LEU A 198 -34.47 3.94 -31.97
CA LEU A 198 -34.97 5.16 -31.33
C LEU A 198 -35.74 4.85 -30.03
N ASP A 199 -36.63 3.85 -30.05
CA ASP A 199 -37.37 3.41 -28.87
C ASP A 199 -36.42 2.89 -27.77
N ARG A 200 -35.38 2.14 -28.15
CA ARG A 200 -34.35 1.65 -27.21
C ARG A 200 -33.56 2.79 -26.58
N VAL A 201 -33.13 3.80 -27.34
CA VAL A 201 -32.44 5.00 -26.80
C VAL A 201 -33.34 5.74 -25.81
N ASN A 202 -34.62 5.95 -26.16
CA ASN A 202 -35.58 6.59 -25.26
C ASN A 202 -35.75 5.81 -23.94
N VAL A 203 -35.82 4.48 -23.99
CA VAL A 203 -35.84 3.64 -22.78
C VAL A 203 -34.58 3.85 -21.94
N GLN A 204 -33.39 3.88 -22.53
CA GLN A 204 -32.15 4.07 -21.77
C GLN A 204 -32.06 5.48 -21.16
N ILE A 205 -32.47 6.53 -21.89
CA ILE A 205 -32.51 7.91 -21.37
C ILE A 205 -33.48 8.00 -20.18
N ASN A 206 -34.68 7.43 -20.29
CA ASN A 206 -35.66 7.46 -19.22
C ASN A 206 -35.19 6.65 -18.00
N ASN A 207 -34.52 5.52 -18.23
CA ASN A 207 -33.87 4.76 -17.16
C ASN A 207 -32.79 5.59 -16.46
N ALA A 208 -31.87 6.22 -17.20
CA ALA A 208 -30.84 7.07 -16.62
C ALA A 208 -31.44 8.23 -15.80
N LYS A 209 -32.45 8.93 -16.34
CA LYS A 209 -33.19 9.99 -15.62
C LYS A 209 -33.82 9.48 -14.32
N LYS A 210 -34.45 8.31 -14.37
CA LYS A 210 -35.05 7.66 -13.20
C LYS A 210 -33.99 7.38 -12.14
N ILE A 211 -32.88 6.74 -12.53
CA ILE A 211 -31.79 6.40 -11.61
C ILE A 211 -31.17 7.64 -10.97
N ILE A 212 -30.88 8.70 -11.73
CA ILE A 212 -30.34 9.97 -11.20
C ILE A 212 -31.28 10.63 -10.19
N LYS A 213 -32.60 10.54 -10.44
CA LYS A 213 -33.63 11.12 -9.57
C LYS A 213 -33.79 10.32 -8.28
N GLU A 214 -33.78 9.00 -8.37
CA GLU A 214 -34.09 8.09 -7.26
C GLU A 214 -32.88 7.73 -6.41
N TYR A 215 -31.67 7.87 -6.93
CA TYR A 215 -30.46 7.38 -6.27
C TYR A 215 -29.33 8.43 -6.21
N ASP A 216 -28.50 8.28 -5.18
CA ASP A 216 -27.17 8.85 -5.07
C ASP A 216 -26.13 7.76 -5.36
N PHE A 217 -25.07 8.16 -6.07
CA PHE A 217 -24.00 7.25 -6.51
C PHE A 217 -22.80 7.35 -5.58
N TYR A 218 -22.32 6.21 -5.09
CA TYR A 218 -21.17 6.14 -4.20
C TYR A 218 -20.12 5.20 -4.78
N LYS A 219 -19.07 5.77 -5.37
CA LYS A 219 -17.92 5.02 -5.87
C LYS A 219 -17.02 4.59 -4.71
N GLY A 220 -16.42 3.41 -4.80
CA GLY A 220 -15.45 2.92 -3.83
C GLY A 220 -14.59 1.77 -4.35
N TRP A 221 -13.60 1.40 -3.54
CA TRP A 221 -12.70 0.28 -3.81
C TRP A 221 -13.00 -0.87 -2.86
N PHE A 222 -13.27 -2.04 -3.41
CA PHE A 222 -13.51 -3.25 -2.64
C PHE A 222 -12.30 -4.17 -2.76
N GLY A 223 -11.76 -4.68 -1.66
CA GLY A 223 -10.54 -5.49 -1.69
C GLY A 223 -9.32 -4.73 -2.18
N ALA A 224 -9.09 -3.51 -1.65
CA ALA A 224 -7.82 -2.78 -1.83
C ALA A 224 -6.76 -3.35 -0.89
N TYR A 225 -5.54 -3.60 -1.37
CA TYR A 225 -4.51 -4.29 -0.58
C TYR A 225 -3.49 -3.28 -0.04
N THR A 226 -3.21 -3.34 1.27
CA THR A 226 -2.14 -2.53 1.89
C THR A 226 -1.03 -3.37 2.48
N LEU A 227 -1.33 -4.61 2.91
CA LEU A 227 -0.38 -5.51 3.56
C LEU A 227 0.36 -4.84 4.73
N LEU A 228 -0.30 -3.89 5.41
CA LEU A 228 0.32 -3.06 6.45
C LEU A 228 0.83 -3.90 7.63
N ASN A 229 0.12 -4.99 7.93
CA ASN A 229 0.41 -5.87 9.06
C ASN A 229 1.10 -7.16 8.60
N SER A 230 1.83 -7.13 7.48
CA SER A 230 2.38 -8.30 6.82
C SER A 230 3.86 -8.13 6.47
N VAL A 231 4.63 -9.20 6.61
CA VAL A 231 6.02 -9.27 6.12
C VAL A 231 6.10 -9.25 4.59
N THR A 232 5.04 -9.65 3.88
CA THR A 232 4.90 -9.42 2.43
C THR A 232 4.57 -7.95 2.17
N ILE A 233 5.28 -7.33 1.23
CA ILE A 233 5.23 -5.88 1.00
C ILE A 233 4.39 -5.51 -0.22
N THR A 234 3.66 -4.39 -0.14
CA THR A 234 3.08 -3.71 -1.30
C THR A 234 3.11 -2.18 -1.12
N LYS A 235 2.90 -1.45 -2.22
CA LYS A 235 2.83 0.00 -2.18
C LYS A 235 1.56 0.47 -1.47
N GLY A 236 1.74 1.36 -0.49
CA GLY A 236 0.68 2.25 0.01
C GLY A 236 0.15 1.88 1.39
N HIS A 237 0.26 2.83 2.31
CA HIS A 237 -0.42 2.78 3.60
C HIS A 237 -1.95 2.97 3.41
N PRO A 238 -2.85 2.39 4.25
CA PRO A 238 -4.30 2.59 4.12
C PRO A 238 -4.75 4.05 3.95
N ILE A 239 -4.12 4.99 4.66
CA ILE A 239 -4.43 6.42 4.52
C ILE A 239 -4.02 6.96 3.13
N GLU A 240 -2.89 6.55 2.58
CA GLU A 240 -2.44 6.96 1.24
C GLU A 240 -3.34 6.37 0.14
N VAL A 241 -3.75 5.10 0.31
CA VAL A 241 -4.74 4.45 -0.57
C VAL A 241 -6.05 5.22 -0.53
N MET A 242 -6.54 5.60 0.65
CA MET A 242 -7.75 6.44 0.78
C MET A 242 -7.58 7.80 0.11
N GLY A 243 -6.48 8.51 0.36
CA GLY A 243 -6.20 9.81 -0.26
C GLY A 243 -6.21 9.75 -1.79
N THR A 244 -5.58 8.72 -2.34
CA THR A 244 -5.55 8.46 -3.79
C THR A 244 -6.96 8.20 -4.32
N GLY A 245 -7.71 7.29 -3.70
CA GLY A 245 -9.06 6.94 -4.14
C GLY A 245 -10.06 8.09 -4.01
N MET A 246 -9.96 8.90 -2.95
CA MET A 246 -10.81 10.08 -2.77
C MET A 246 -10.62 11.11 -3.88
N ASN A 247 -9.39 11.28 -4.35
CA ASN A 247 -9.10 12.14 -5.49
C ASN A 247 -9.79 11.63 -6.77
N GLU A 248 -10.03 10.32 -6.86
CA GLU A 248 -10.82 9.63 -7.90
C GLU A 248 -12.33 9.55 -7.61
N GLY A 249 -12.82 10.28 -6.60
CA GLY A 249 -14.24 10.34 -6.25
C GLY A 249 -14.72 9.18 -5.36
N ASN A 250 -13.82 8.38 -4.77
CA ASN A 250 -14.21 7.32 -3.86
C ASN A 250 -14.69 7.88 -2.52
N SER A 251 -15.71 7.22 -1.99
CA SER A 251 -16.39 7.55 -0.72
C SER A 251 -16.41 6.39 0.27
N TRP A 252 -15.98 5.20 -0.16
CA TRP A 252 -15.84 4.02 0.69
C TRP A 252 -14.72 3.09 0.24
N PHE A 253 -14.20 2.29 1.17
CA PHE A 253 -13.09 1.35 0.96
C PHE A 253 -13.28 0.07 1.79
N VAL A 254 -13.02 -1.09 1.19
CA VAL A 254 -12.88 -2.36 1.91
C VAL A 254 -11.46 -2.89 1.69
N PHE A 255 -10.68 -3.05 2.75
CA PHE A 255 -9.30 -3.54 2.68
C PHE A 255 -9.22 -5.07 2.81
N GLU A 256 -8.30 -5.72 2.09
CA GLU A 256 -8.21 -7.19 2.07
C GLU A 256 -6.79 -7.74 1.83
N GLY A 257 -5.75 -7.00 2.22
CA GLY A 257 -4.42 -7.57 2.32
C GLY A 257 -4.34 -8.66 3.40
N TYR A 258 -3.33 -9.52 3.32
CA TYR A 258 -3.00 -10.47 4.38
C TYR A 258 -2.82 -9.73 5.72
N MET A 259 -3.60 -10.12 6.73
CA MET A 259 -3.67 -9.46 8.05
C MET A 259 -4.17 -8.00 8.09
N ASP A 260 -4.69 -7.45 6.98
CA ASP A 260 -5.26 -6.08 6.98
C ASP A 260 -6.49 -5.96 7.90
N PHE A 261 -7.18 -7.07 8.18
CA PHE A 261 -8.32 -7.10 9.09
C PHE A 261 -7.96 -6.71 10.54
N LEU A 262 -6.70 -6.89 10.96
CA LEU A 262 -6.22 -6.44 12.27
C LEU A 262 -6.23 -4.90 12.41
N SER A 263 -6.26 -4.17 11.29
CA SER A 263 -6.30 -2.71 11.27
C SER A 263 -7.71 -2.11 11.32
N LYS A 264 -8.77 -2.92 11.45
CA LYS A 264 -10.18 -2.46 11.38
C LYS A 264 -10.44 -1.23 12.27
N ASP A 265 -10.16 -1.35 13.56
CA ASP A 265 -10.44 -0.30 14.54
C ASP A 265 -9.45 0.86 14.42
N LYS A 266 -8.19 0.57 14.04
CA LYS A 266 -7.16 1.59 13.79
C LYS A 266 -7.57 2.52 12.65
N ILE A 267 -8.08 1.95 11.55
CA ILE A 267 -8.58 2.71 10.39
C ILE A 267 -9.79 3.56 10.78
N ALA A 268 -10.75 2.98 11.51
CA ALA A 268 -11.92 3.73 11.98
C ALA A 268 -11.51 4.91 12.87
N LYS A 269 -10.57 4.69 13.81
CA LYS A 269 -10.04 5.74 14.70
C LYS A 269 -9.35 6.86 13.92
N TRP A 270 -8.55 6.54 12.90
CA TRP A 270 -7.90 7.56 12.08
C TRP A 270 -8.91 8.47 11.37
N LEU A 271 -9.99 7.91 10.83
CA LEU A 271 -11.02 8.71 10.15
C LEU A 271 -11.81 9.59 11.12
N ASP A 272 -12.11 9.07 12.31
CA ASP A 272 -12.79 9.81 13.38
C ASP A 272 -11.97 11.03 13.84
N GLN A 273 -10.65 10.85 14.03
CA GLN A 273 -9.72 11.92 14.43
C GLN A 273 -9.75 13.16 13.51
N VAL A 274 -10.08 12.98 12.22
CA VAL A 274 -10.17 14.08 11.23
C VAL A 274 -11.59 14.30 10.71
N HIS A 275 -12.59 13.67 11.33
CA HIS A 275 -14.01 13.79 11.00
C HIS A 275 -14.31 13.60 9.50
N LEU A 276 -13.64 12.63 8.88
CA LEU A 276 -13.76 12.39 7.44
C LEU A 276 -14.90 11.41 7.16
N PRO A 277 -15.95 11.77 6.41
CA PRO A 277 -17.15 10.95 6.25
C PRO A 277 -16.96 9.86 5.17
N ILE A 278 -15.89 9.08 5.29
CA ILE A 278 -15.62 7.91 4.45
C ILE A 278 -16.07 6.68 5.21
N VAL A 279 -16.68 5.74 4.50
CA VAL A 279 -17.01 4.44 5.06
C VAL A 279 -15.88 3.45 4.78
N THR A 280 -15.35 2.83 5.81
CA THR A 280 -14.36 1.76 5.68
C THR A 280 -14.86 0.45 6.25
N ASP A 281 -14.33 -0.65 5.71
CA ASP A 281 -14.41 -1.98 6.29
C ASP A 281 -13.15 -2.78 5.93
N VAL A 282 -13.06 -3.99 6.45
CA VAL A 282 -11.97 -4.93 6.16
C VAL A 282 -12.52 -6.32 5.84
N GLY A 283 -11.71 -7.12 5.19
CA GLY A 283 -11.97 -8.50 4.81
C GLY A 283 -10.75 -9.39 4.91
N ALA A 284 -10.96 -10.68 4.76
CA ALA A 284 -9.88 -11.66 4.67
C ALA A 284 -10.25 -12.78 3.69
N THR A 285 -9.60 -12.80 2.53
CA THR A 285 -9.76 -13.81 1.47
C THR A 285 -11.18 -13.91 0.87
N GLN A 286 -12.11 -14.45 1.65
CA GLN A 286 -13.49 -14.74 1.24
C GLN A 286 -14.56 -14.24 2.22
N ILE A 287 -14.17 -13.77 3.40
CA ILE A 287 -15.10 -13.28 4.42
C ILE A 287 -14.95 -11.76 4.60
N TYR A 288 -16.07 -11.07 4.79
CA TYR A 288 -16.12 -9.61 4.89
C TYR A 288 -17.32 -9.16 5.71
N GLY A 289 -17.32 -7.92 6.18
CA GLY A 289 -18.50 -7.36 6.84
C GLY A 289 -18.75 -7.91 8.25
N LEU A 290 -17.79 -8.63 8.83
CA LEU A 290 -17.87 -9.16 10.18
C LEU A 290 -17.91 -8.06 11.24
N ASP A 291 -18.58 -8.31 12.37
CA ASP A 291 -18.61 -7.38 13.51
C ASP A 291 -17.23 -7.22 14.16
N ASN A 292 -16.49 -8.31 14.32
CA ASN A 292 -15.09 -8.36 14.74
C ASN A 292 -14.39 -9.58 14.12
N TYR A 293 -13.07 -9.62 14.22
CA TYR A 293 -12.23 -10.71 13.73
C TYR A 293 -11.55 -11.47 14.88
N ASP A 294 -12.15 -11.43 16.07
CA ASP A 294 -11.58 -12.06 17.27
C ASP A 294 -11.48 -13.57 17.07
N ASN A 295 -10.32 -14.14 17.40
CA ASN A 295 -9.95 -15.54 17.21
C ASN A 295 -9.86 -16.00 15.75
N PHE A 296 -9.85 -15.08 14.78
CA PHE A 296 -9.67 -15.46 13.38
C PHE A 296 -8.24 -15.92 13.10
N GLN A 297 -8.08 -17.21 12.79
CA GLN A 297 -6.81 -17.82 12.39
C GLN A 297 -6.85 -18.19 10.91
N ILE A 298 -6.44 -17.27 10.04
CA ILE A 298 -6.59 -17.41 8.58
C ILE A 298 -5.97 -18.71 8.03
N GLN A 299 -4.84 -19.16 8.58
CA GLN A 299 -4.16 -20.37 8.12
C GLN A 299 -4.68 -21.66 8.76
N GLN A 300 -5.63 -21.55 9.70
CA GLN A 300 -6.34 -22.70 10.25
C GLN A 300 -7.68 -22.95 9.55
N MET A 301 -8.01 -22.17 8.53
CA MET A 301 -9.28 -22.29 7.81
C MET A 301 -9.19 -23.36 6.71
N TYR A 302 -9.08 -24.63 7.12
CA TYR A 302 -8.79 -25.78 6.25
C TYR A 302 -9.95 -26.21 5.33
N SER A 303 -11.18 -25.81 5.64
CA SER A 303 -12.36 -26.24 4.89
C SER A 303 -13.30 -25.08 4.61
N LYS A 304 -14.05 -25.18 3.50
CA LYS A 304 -15.10 -24.22 3.13
C LYS A 304 -16.12 -24.02 4.25
N LYS A 305 -16.49 -25.10 4.95
CA LYS A 305 -17.43 -25.04 6.08
C LYS A 305 -16.92 -24.16 7.21
N MET A 306 -15.65 -24.28 7.60
CA MET A 306 -15.08 -23.43 8.67
C MET A 306 -15.17 -21.94 8.31
N TRP A 307 -14.89 -21.58 7.06
CA TRP A 307 -15.00 -20.20 6.60
C TRP A 307 -16.43 -19.67 6.68
N ILE A 308 -17.40 -20.49 6.27
CA ILE A 308 -18.82 -20.12 6.32
C ILE A 308 -19.26 -19.96 7.77
N ASP A 309 -18.98 -20.96 8.61
CA ASP A 309 -19.40 -20.98 10.01
C ASP A 309 -18.85 -19.75 10.75
N TYR A 310 -17.55 -19.46 10.57
CA TYR A 310 -16.91 -18.29 11.17
C TYR A 310 -17.53 -16.96 10.71
N ALA A 311 -17.76 -16.81 9.39
CA ALA A 311 -18.40 -15.61 8.86
C ALA A 311 -19.80 -15.41 9.46
N LYS A 312 -20.60 -16.47 9.53
CA LYS A 312 -21.98 -16.41 10.03
C LYS A 312 -22.06 -16.17 11.53
N GLU A 313 -21.17 -16.79 12.32
CA GLU A 313 -21.06 -16.54 13.76
C GLU A 313 -20.78 -15.06 14.08
N LYS A 314 -20.03 -14.38 13.20
CA LYS A 314 -19.64 -12.97 13.35
C LYS A 314 -20.51 -11.99 12.55
N ASN A 315 -21.74 -12.40 12.18
CA ASN A 315 -22.70 -11.61 11.37
C ASN A 315 -22.14 -11.05 10.05
N GLY A 316 -21.17 -11.75 9.48
CA GLY A 316 -20.50 -11.38 8.25
C GLY A 316 -21.06 -12.05 7.01
N TYR A 317 -20.39 -11.76 5.90
CA TYR A 317 -20.70 -12.24 4.57
C TYR A 317 -19.55 -13.07 4.01
N ILE A 318 -19.88 -14.07 3.21
CA ILE A 318 -18.91 -14.94 2.54
C ILE A 318 -19.16 -15.02 1.04
N PHE A 319 -18.09 -14.86 0.26
CA PHE A 319 -18.14 -14.85 -1.21
C PHE A 319 -17.34 -16.01 -1.80
N ARG A 320 -17.75 -16.50 -2.96
CA ARG A 320 -17.06 -17.58 -3.70
C ARG A 320 -16.70 -17.18 -5.12
N LYS A 321 -15.82 -17.95 -5.77
CA LYS A 321 -15.62 -17.82 -7.23
C LYS A 321 -16.84 -18.39 -7.95
N VAL A 322 -17.24 -17.76 -9.06
CA VAL A 322 -18.41 -18.19 -9.87
C VAL A 322 -18.27 -19.65 -10.33
N TRP A 323 -17.06 -20.06 -10.73
CA TRP A 323 -16.78 -21.37 -11.32
C TRP A 323 -16.40 -22.47 -10.31
N ASP A 324 -16.35 -22.19 -9.00
CA ASP A 324 -15.95 -23.18 -7.99
C ASP A 324 -17.09 -24.18 -7.71
N THR A 325 -17.17 -25.24 -8.52
CA THR A 325 -18.20 -26.30 -8.37
C THR A 325 -18.07 -27.05 -7.05
N LEU A 326 -16.88 -27.11 -6.45
CA LEU A 326 -16.67 -27.70 -5.12
C LEU A 326 -17.31 -26.85 -4.00
N ALA A 327 -17.82 -25.65 -4.30
CA ALA A 327 -18.56 -24.81 -3.38
C ALA A 327 -20.09 -25.03 -3.45
N ASP A 328 -20.61 -25.76 -4.44
CA ASP A 328 -22.05 -25.95 -4.66
C ASP A 328 -22.81 -26.63 -3.49
N PRO A 329 -22.20 -27.53 -2.70
CA PRO A 329 -22.85 -28.09 -1.51
C PRO A 329 -23.07 -27.08 -0.37
N TYR A 330 -22.56 -25.86 -0.48
CA TYR A 330 -22.53 -24.87 0.59
C TYR A 330 -23.26 -23.58 0.21
N HIS A 331 -23.75 -22.86 1.22
CA HIS A 331 -24.40 -21.57 1.02
C HIS A 331 -23.40 -20.42 1.15
N TYR A 332 -23.32 -19.57 0.12
CA TYR A 332 -22.52 -18.35 0.06
C TYR A 332 -23.43 -17.15 -0.20
N ASP A 333 -23.03 -15.97 0.29
CA ASP A 333 -23.80 -14.73 0.14
C ASP A 333 -23.64 -14.09 -1.24
N GLY A 334 -22.55 -14.42 -1.96
CA GLY A 334 -22.33 -13.86 -3.28
C GLY A 334 -21.09 -14.37 -4.01
N TYR A 335 -20.79 -13.72 -5.13
CA TYR A 335 -19.67 -14.04 -5.99
C TYR A 335 -18.55 -13.01 -5.99
N PHE A 336 -17.33 -13.49 -6.22
CA PHE A 336 -16.24 -12.68 -6.74
C PHE A 336 -16.40 -12.50 -8.24
N ALA A 337 -16.66 -11.27 -8.64
CA ALA A 337 -16.78 -10.91 -10.05
C ALA A 337 -15.41 -10.76 -10.70
N THR A 338 -15.31 -11.26 -11.94
CA THR A 338 -14.20 -11.02 -12.85
C THR A 338 -14.76 -10.71 -14.23
N GLU A 339 -13.95 -10.14 -15.14
CA GLU A 339 -14.38 -9.91 -16.52
C GLU A 339 -14.92 -11.19 -17.18
N GLY A 340 -14.28 -12.33 -16.93
CA GLY A 340 -14.65 -13.63 -17.51
C GLY A 340 -15.99 -14.18 -17.03
N ASN A 341 -16.60 -13.62 -15.98
CA ASN A 341 -17.87 -14.08 -15.43
C ASN A 341 -19.01 -13.08 -15.62
N LYS A 342 -18.86 -12.13 -16.56
CA LYS A 342 -19.86 -11.09 -16.84
C LYS A 342 -21.27 -11.66 -17.05
N GLU A 343 -21.41 -12.74 -17.82
CA GLU A 343 -22.71 -13.33 -18.12
C GLU A 343 -23.45 -13.78 -16.86
N GLN A 344 -22.77 -14.47 -15.94
CA GLN A 344 -23.34 -14.91 -14.67
C GLN A 344 -23.70 -13.70 -13.80
N ILE A 345 -22.77 -12.75 -13.65
CA ILE A 345 -22.98 -11.58 -12.79
C ILE A 345 -24.12 -10.68 -13.28
N ASP A 346 -24.30 -10.56 -14.60
CA ASP A 346 -25.34 -9.73 -15.20
C ASP A 346 -26.74 -10.36 -15.11
N ASN A 347 -26.83 -11.70 -15.14
CA ASN A 347 -28.09 -12.41 -15.36
C ASN A 347 -28.58 -13.23 -14.16
N GLU A 348 -27.69 -13.73 -13.29
CA GLU A 348 -28.08 -14.45 -12.07
C GLU A 348 -28.51 -13.45 -10.99
N ASP A 349 -29.39 -13.87 -10.08
CA ASP A 349 -29.83 -13.05 -8.93
C ASP A 349 -29.02 -13.32 -7.67
N VAL A 350 -27.70 -13.15 -7.81
CA VAL A 350 -26.73 -13.39 -6.73
C VAL A 350 -25.89 -12.13 -6.50
N PRO A 351 -25.73 -11.67 -5.24
CA PRO A 351 -24.85 -10.55 -4.90
C PRO A 351 -23.42 -10.76 -5.38
N PHE A 352 -22.70 -9.69 -5.65
CA PHE A 352 -21.29 -9.82 -6.04
C PHE A 352 -20.42 -8.67 -5.55
N VAL A 353 -19.12 -8.94 -5.51
CA VAL A 353 -18.08 -7.96 -5.23
C VAL A 353 -16.97 -8.06 -6.27
N LEU A 354 -16.41 -6.92 -6.64
CA LEU A 354 -15.31 -6.80 -7.60
C LEU A 354 -14.06 -6.31 -6.88
N LYS A 355 -13.02 -7.14 -6.80
CA LYS A 355 -11.77 -6.77 -6.12
C LYS A 355 -10.98 -5.72 -6.92
N THR A 356 -10.49 -4.70 -6.23
CA THR A 356 -9.64 -3.63 -6.75
C THR A 356 -8.18 -4.07 -6.84
N GLY A 357 -7.66 -4.79 -5.83
CA GLY A 357 -6.29 -5.29 -5.79
C GLY A 357 -5.27 -4.29 -5.22
N LYS A 358 -4.00 -4.43 -5.62
CA LYS A 358 -2.88 -3.64 -5.10
C LYS A 358 -2.79 -2.27 -5.77
N LEU A 359 -2.30 -1.27 -5.02
CA LEU A 359 -2.04 0.06 -5.58
C LEU A 359 -0.88 0.05 -6.60
N SER A 360 0.08 -0.87 -6.45
CA SER A 360 1.14 -1.12 -7.44
C SER A 360 0.58 -1.46 -8.82
N ASP A 361 -0.61 -2.06 -8.86
CA ASP A 361 -1.30 -2.48 -10.08
C ASP A 361 -2.28 -1.39 -10.57
N ASN A 362 -2.09 -0.15 -10.11
CA ASN A 362 -2.84 1.06 -10.46
C ASN A 362 -4.30 1.12 -9.99
N ALA A 363 -4.78 0.13 -9.20
CA ALA A 363 -6.14 0.09 -8.66
C ALA A 363 -7.22 0.42 -9.73
N LEU A 364 -7.18 -0.31 -10.85
CA LEU A 364 -7.97 0.02 -12.05
C LEU A 364 -9.48 -0.31 -11.92
N SER A 365 -9.84 -1.20 -11.00
CA SER A 365 -11.22 -1.64 -10.77
C SER A 365 -11.87 -0.90 -9.59
N SER A 366 -13.17 -0.61 -9.71
CA SER A 366 -13.97 0.03 -8.66
C SER A 366 -15.42 -0.44 -8.69
N MET A 367 -16.18 -0.12 -7.65
CA MET A 367 -17.62 -0.39 -7.59
C MET A 367 -18.38 0.92 -7.38
N VAL A 368 -19.56 1.04 -7.99
CA VAL A 368 -20.50 2.15 -7.76
C VAL A 368 -21.76 1.59 -7.12
N LEU A 369 -22.08 2.08 -5.92
CA LEU A 369 -23.28 1.72 -5.17
C LEU A 369 -24.39 2.75 -5.42
N PHE A 370 -25.63 2.27 -5.50
CA PHE A 370 -26.83 3.07 -5.71
C PHE A 370 -27.67 3.04 -4.43
N LEU A 371 -27.60 4.13 -3.67
CA LEU A 371 -28.41 4.32 -2.47
C LEU A 371 -29.58 5.23 -2.80
N GLU A 372 -30.74 4.99 -2.19
CA GLU A 372 -31.91 5.88 -2.35
C GLU A 372 -31.53 7.33 -2.05
N LYS A 373 -32.10 8.27 -2.80
CA LYS A 373 -31.76 9.68 -2.74
C LYS A 373 -31.79 10.23 -1.32
N GLY A 374 -30.70 10.86 -0.88
CA GLY A 374 -30.55 11.43 0.45
C GLY A 374 -30.25 10.43 1.57
N LYS A 375 -30.23 9.12 1.28
CA LYS A 375 -29.83 8.10 2.27
C LYS A 375 -28.33 8.16 2.51
N ALA A 376 -27.94 8.33 3.77
CA ALA A 376 -26.54 8.41 4.13
C ALA A 376 -25.77 7.12 3.78
N LEU A 377 -24.58 7.29 3.23
CA LEU A 377 -23.60 6.21 3.12
C LEU A 377 -23.06 5.89 4.53
N THR A 378 -23.29 4.66 4.96
CA THR A 378 -22.83 4.09 6.23
C THR A 378 -22.34 2.67 5.93
N ARG A 379 -21.58 2.05 6.83
CA ARG A 379 -21.18 0.65 6.69
C ARG A 379 -22.38 -0.28 6.40
N LYS A 380 -23.49 -0.07 7.11
CA LYS A 380 -24.73 -0.85 6.93
C LYS A 380 -25.37 -0.61 5.56
N SER A 381 -25.54 0.64 5.15
CA SER A 381 -26.17 0.95 3.85
C SER A 381 -25.27 0.59 2.66
N MET A 382 -23.94 0.58 2.83
CA MET A 382 -22.97 0.05 1.88
C MET A 382 -23.19 -1.45 1.65
N TRP A 383 -23.15 -2.27 2.70
CA TRP A 383 -23.37 -3.71 2.59
C TRP A 383 -24.78 -4.06 2.10
N GLN A 384 -25.80 -3.34 2.57
CA GLN A 384 -27.16 -3.53 2.09
C GLN A 384 -27.28 -3.24 0.59
N ALA A 385 -26.57 -2.24 0.06
CA ALA A 385 -26.57 -1.99 -1.38
C ALA A 385 -25.96 -3.16 -2.16
N ILE A 386 -24.83 -3.71 -1.70
CA ILE A 386 -24.17 -4.87 -2.31
C ILE A 386 -25.07 -6.11 -2.29
N LEU A 387 -25.69 -6.41 -1.14
CA LEU A 387 -26.52 -7.60 -0.98
C LEU A 387 -27.86 -7.50 -1.71
N ASP A 388 -28.38 -6.28 -1.88
CA ASP A 388 -29.60 -6.03 -2.66
C ASP A 388 -29.34 -5.91 -4.16
N ARG A 389 -28.10 -6.14 -4.62
CA ARG A 389 -27.71 -5.98 -6.02
C ARG A 389 -28.02 -4.58 -6.54
N ARG A 390 -27.67 -3.55 -5.76
CA ARG A 390 -27.73 -2.14 -6.14
C ARG A 390 -26.33 -1.59 -6.37
N GLU A 391 -25.53 -2.33 -7.11
CA GLU A 391 -24.15 -2.01 -7.42
C GLU A 391 -23.80 -2.31 -8.89
N VAL A 392 -22.79 -1.61 -9.38
CA VAL A 392 -22.15 -1.90 -10.67
C VAL A 392 -20.65 -2.01 -10.43
N GLY A 393 -20.06 -3.13 -10.87
CA GLY A 393 -18.61 -3.28 -10.92
C GLY A 393 -18.06 -2.67 -12.20
N VAL A 394 -17.02 -1.85 -12.07
CA VAL A 394 -16.35 -1.15 -13.16
C VAL A 394 -14.90 -1.65 -13.22
N LEU A 395 -14.53 -2.34 -14.29
CA LEU A 395 -13.18 -2.82 -14.54
C LEU A 395 -12.38 -1.83 -15.40
N GLU A 396 -11.12 -2.16 -15.66
CA GLU A 396 -10.27 -1.40 -16.58
C GLU A 396 -10.97 -1.09 -17.92
N LYS A 397 -10.63 0.06 -18.51
CA LYS A 397 -11.20 0.54 -19.79
C LYS A 397 -12.73 0.72 -19.74
N GLY A 398 -13.30 0.91 -18.53
CA GLY A 398 -14.72 1.21 -18.33
C GLY A 398 -15.67 0.05 -18.62
N LYS A 399 -15.17 -1.20 -18.65
CA LYS A 399 -16.03 -2.38 -18.77
C LYS A 399 -16.90 -2.49 -17.51
N MET A 400 -18.19 -2.74 -17.68
CA MET A 400 -19.14 -2.78 -16.55
C MET A 400 -19.87 -4.11 -16.45
N LEU A 401 -20.10 -4.57 -15.22
CA LEU A 401 -20.89 -5.75 -14.89
C LEU A 401 -21.87 -5.45 -13.75
N GLY A 402 -22.97 -6.20 -13.72
CA GLY A 402 -24.02 -6.07 -12.70
C GLY A 402 -25.41 -5.84 -13.28
N PRO A 403 -26.40 -5.57 -12.42
CA PRO A 403 -27.81 -5.57 -12.79
C PRO A 403 -28.12 -4.54 -13.88
N LYS A 404 -28.87 -5.01 -14.89
CA LYS A 404 -29.15 -4.27 -16.12
C LYS A 404 -29.63 -2.85 -15.91
N ASN A 405 -30.50 -2.61 -14.92
CA ASN A 405 -31.08 -1.28 -14.66
C ASN A 405 -30.01 -0.26 -14.27
N TYR A 406 -29.15 -0.59 -13.30
CA TYR A 406 -28.09 0.29 -12.82
C TYR A 406 -26.93 0.37 -13.82
N ARG A 407 -26.50 -0.80 -14.34
CA ARG A 407 -25.38 -0.89 -15.29
C ARG A 407 -25.65 -0.09 -16.56
N ASN A 408 -26.82 -0.25 -17.18
CA ASN A 408 -27.12 0.48 -18.41
C ASN A 408 -27.23 1.99 -18.18
N ALA A 409 -27.77 2.42 -17.03
CA ALA A 409 -27.80 3.84 -16.68
C ALA A 409 -26.38 4.41 -16.56
N LEU A 410 -25.48 3.69 -15.89
CA LEU A 410 -24.08 4.10 -15.75
C LEU A 410 -23.34 4.12 -17.10
N GLN A 411 -23.59 3.14 -17.98
CA GLN A 411 -23.05 3.13 -19.34
C GLN A 411 -23.50 4.35 -20.14
N MET A 412 -24.78 4.75 -20.06
CA MET A 412 -25.27 5.97 -20.69
C MET A 412 -24.56 7.23 -20.15
N LEU A 413 -24.34 7.27 -18.84
CA LEU A 413 -23.66 8.39 -18.19
C LEU A 413 -22.18 8.49 -18.57
N VAL A 414 -21.49 7.37 -18.81
CA VAL A 414 -20.10 7.37 -19.31
C VAL A 414 -20.00 7.83 -20.75
N LEU A 415 -20.98 7.49 -21.60
CA LEU A 415 -21.02 7.98 -22.99
C LEU A 415 -21.13 9.51 -23.06
N ASP A 416 -21.87 10.14 -22.14
CA ASP A 416 -21.98 11.60 -22.03
C ASP A 416 -20.85 12.24 -21.22
N ARG A 417 -20.35 11.53 -20.18
CA ARG A 417 -19.34 11.87 -19.16
C ARG A 417 -19.61 13.09 -18.29
N ILE A 418 -20.19 14.18 -18.82
CA ILE A 418 -20.20 15.50 -18.20
C ILE A 418 -20.87 15.43 -16.83
N PHE A 419 -22.01 14.72 -16.76
CA PHE A 419 -22.68 14.48 -15.50
C PHE A 419 -21.75 13.83 -14.45
N LEU A 420 -21.00 12.80 -14.82
CA LEU A 420 -20.13 12.06 -13.89
C LEU A 420 -18.92 12.90 -13.46
N GLU A 421 -18.35 13.67 -14.39
CA GLU A 421 -17.24 14.59 -14.08
C GLU A 421 -17.68 15.65 -13.05
N ASP A 422 -18.87 16.22 -13.23
CA ASP A 422 -19.43 17.19 -12.29
C ASP A 422 -19.84 16.56 -10.95
N TYR A 423 -20.34 15.33 -10.99
CA TYR A 423 -20.85 14.60 -9.83
C TYR A 423 -19.72 14.10 -8.92
N PHE A 424 -18.66 13.51 -9.49
CA PHE A 424 -17.47 13.04 -8.75
C PHE A 424 -16.37 14.12 -8.63
N GLY A 425 -16.58 15.30 -9.20
CA GLY A 425 -15.68 16.45 -9.09
C GLY A 425 -14.34 16.26 -9.82
N ASP A 426 -14.35 15.66 -11.01
CA ASP A 426 -13.14 15.42 -11.84
C ASP A 426 -12.42 16.68 -12.28
N HIS A 427 -13.14 17.80 -12.28
CA HIS A 427 -12.59 19.09 -12.65
C HIS A 427 -11.53 19.62 -11.67
N LEU A 428 -11.40 18.98 -10.50
CA LEU A 428 -10.42 19.32 -9.49
C LEU A 428 -9.69 18.08 -9.00
N ASN A 429 -8.36 18.17 -8.98
CA ASN A 429 -7.49 17.22 -8.31
C ASN A 429 -6.91 17.86 -7.05
N ILE A 430 -6.83 17.08 -5.97
CA ILE A 430 -6.13 17.44 -4.74
C ILE A 430 -5.16 16.31 -4.42
N GLU A 431 -3.88 16.61 -4.43
CA GLU A 431 -2.81 15.69 -4.01
C GLU A 431 -2.16 16.26 -2.76
N ALA A 432 -2.00 15.42 -1.73
CA ALA A 432 -1.45 15.82 -0.45
C ALA A 432 -0.43 14.79 0.05
N ASN A 433 0.76 15.25 0.41
CA ASN A 433 1.83 14.43 0.98
C ASN A 433 2.59 15.20 2.07
N THR A 434 3.33 14.48 2.90
CA THR A 434 4.20 15.10 3.90
C THR A 434 5.66 14.78 3.60
N GLU A 435 6.50 15.82 3.60
CA GLU A 435 7.95 15.69 3.55
C GLU A 435 8.55 16.30 4.81
N GLY A 436 9.12 15.46 5.68
CA GLY A 436 9.46 15.88 7.04
C GLY A 436 8.20 16.37 7.78
N TYR A 437 8.20 17.64 8.21
CA TYR A 437 7.05 18.32 8.82
C TYR A 437 6.40 19.35 7.89
N ASP A 438 6.70 19.32 6.59
CA ASP A 438 6.01 20.12 5.58
C ASP A 438 4.89 19.29 4.95
N LEU A 439 3.66 19.77 5.08
CA LEU A 439 2.51 19.27 4.32
C LEU A 439 2.44 20.04 3.01
N GLN A 440 2.65 19.34 1.89
CA GLN A 440 2.47 19.91 0.56
C GLN A 440 1.10 19.51 0.03
N VAL A 441 0.35 20.49 -0.45
CA VAL A 441 -0.94 20.28 -1.10
C VAL A 441 -0.91 20.89 -2.48
N MET A 442 -1.00 20.04 -3.51
CA MET A 442 -1.20 20.46 -4.89
C MET A 442 -2.68 20.40 -5.22
N ILE A 443 -3.24 21.53 -5.66
CA ILE A 443 -4.60 21.58 -6.22
C ILE A 443 -4.51 21.97 -7.69
N SER A 444 -5.17 21.19 -8.53
CA SER A 444 -5.22 21.40 -9.98
C SER A 444 -6.65 21.54 -10.46
N ASN A 445 -6.91 22.53 -11.30
CA ASN A 445 -8.16 22.72 -12.01
C ASN A 445 -8.00 22.27 -13.46
N THR A 446 -8.76 21.27 -13.88
CA THR A 446 -8.74 20.76 -15.26
C THR A 446 -9.83 21.36 -16.13
N SER A 447 -10.72 22.17 -15.54
CA SER A 447 -11.80 22.83 -16.28
C SER A 447 -11.32 24.06 -17.06
N ASN A 448 -12.18 24.52 -17.98
CA ASN A 448 -11.93 25.71 -18.79
C ASN A 448 -12.29 27.03 -18.08
N ASN A 449 -12.82 26.97 -16.85
CA ASN A 449 -13.23 28.12 -16.06
C ASN A 449 -12.33 28.25 -14.82
N SER A 450 -12.13 29.46 -14.31
CA SER A 450 -11.49 29.62 -13.01
C SER A 450 -12.39 29.10 -11.89
N VAL A 451 -11.77 28.58 -10.83
CA VAL A 451 -12.46 28.10 -9.62
C VAL A 451 -11.91 28.87 -8.43
N PHE A 452 -12.81 29.47 -7.65
CA PHE A 452 -12.48 30.19 -6.43
C PHE A 452 -13.14 29.51 -5.24
N GLY A 453 -12.38 29.30 -4.16
CA GLY A 453 -12.84 28.57 -3.00
C GLY A 453 -11.86 28.60 -1.84
N ASN A 454 -12.20 27.89 -0.76
CA ASN A 454 -11.41 27.81 0.46
C ASN A 454 -10.83 26.41 0.64
N LEU A 455 -9.51 26.32 0.79
CA LEU A 455 -8.85 25.11 1.27
C LEU A 455 -8.84 25.12 2.80
N ASN A 456 -9.24 24.01 3.42
CA ASN A 456 -9.30 23.82 4.86
C ASN A 456 -8.58 22.53 5.25
N LEU A 457 -7.77 22.60 6.29
CA LEU A 457 -7.09 21.47 6.91
C LEU A 457 -7.82 21.06 8.20
N VAL A 458 -8.03 19.77 8.38
CA VAL A 458 -8.47 19.17 9.64
C VAL A 458 -7.35 18.28 10.16
N LEU A 459 -6.90 18.59 11.36
CA LEU A 459 -5.78 17.93 12.03
C LEU A 459 -6.28 17.20 13.29
N PRO A 460 -5.66 16.07 13.66
CA PRO A 460 -5.88 15.42 14.92
C PRO A 460 -5.34 16.32 16.05
N LYS A 461 -5.82 16.12 17.28
CA LYS A 461 -5.47 16.97 18.44
C LYS A 461 -3.97 16.99 18.74
N GLU A 462 -3.25 15.96 18.31
CA GLU A 462 -1.81 15.79 18.50
C GLU A 462 -0.96 16.65 17.54
N LEU A 463 -1.57 17.23 16.49
CA LEU A 463 -0.90 18.07 15.51
C LEU A 463 -1.43 19.51 15.52
N THR A 464 -0.52 20.48 15.46
CA THR A 464 -0.84 21.88 15.16
C THR A 464 -0.14 22.32 13.88
N ILE A 465 -0.56 23.45 13.30
CA ILE A 465 0.12 24.09 12.18
C ILE A 465 0.53 25.51 12.54
N LYS A 466 1.58 26.01 11.90
CA LYS A 466 2.05 27.39 12.09
C LYS A 466 1.15 28.39 11.35
N GLU A 467 0.71 28.02 10.16
CA GLU A 467 -0.11 28.83 9.26
C GLU A 467 -1.60 28.75 9.62
N LYS A 468 -2.44 29.50 8.89
CA LYS A 468 -3.90 29.35 8.99
C LYS A 468 -4.32 28.00 8.40
N SER A 469 -5.21 27.29 9.10
CA SER A 469 -5.80 26.04 8.61
C SER A 469 -6.77 26.24 7.46
N SER A 470 -7.22 27.47 7.23
CA SER A 470 -8.12 27.85 6.15
C SER A 470 -7.52 28.98 5.33
N ILE A 471 -7.44 28.79 4.02
CA ILE A 471 -6.92 29.77 3.07
C ILE A 471 -7.77 29.85 1.80
N GLU A 472 -7.93 31.06 1.28
CA GLU A 472 -8.55 31.29 -0.02
C GLU A 472 -7.60 30.87 -1.15
N VAL A 473 -8.13 30.13 -2.12
CA VAL A 473 -7.38 29.65 -3.28
C VAL A 473 -8.19 29.93 -4.54
N ASN A 474 -7.59 30.75 -5.41
CA ASN A 474 -8.05 30.98 -6.77
C ASN A 474 -7.22 30.11 -7.74
N LEU A 475 -7.90 29.25 -8.50
CA LEU A 475 -7.30 28.40 -9.52
C LEU A 475 -7.72 28.91 -10.90
N PRO A 476 -6.78 29.39 -11.73
CA PRO A 476 -7.05 29.69 -13.13
C PRO A 476 -7.60 28.47 -13.87
N SER A 477 -8.24 28.74 -15.01
CA SER A 477 -8.58 27.69 -15.99
C SER A 477 -7.34 26.87 -16.34
N ARG A 478 -7.44 25.54 -16.28
CA ARG A 478 -6.33 24.60 -16.52
C ARG A 478 -5.07 24.85 -15.65
N GLY A 479 -5.22 25.53 -14.52
CA GLY A 479 -4.13 25.94 -13.64
C GLY A 479 -3.92 25.01 -12.44
N SER A 480 -2.73 25.04 -11.86
CA SER A 480 -2.40 24.33 -10.61
C SER A 480 -1.72 25.27 -9.61
N LYS A 481 -1.86 24.96 -8.32
CA LYS A 481 -1.16 25.67 -7.23
C LYS A 481 -0.68 24.66 -6.20
N ILE A 482 0.56 24.85 -5.74
CA ILE A 482 1.14 24.10 -4.62
C ILE A 482 1.14 25.01 -3.40
N LEU A 483 0.72 24.45 -2.27
CA LEU A 483 0.58 25.12 -0.97
C LEU A 483 1.37 24.33 0.06
N HIS A 484 2.05 25.02 0.96
CA HIS A 484 2.91 24.44 1.98
C HIS A 484 2.40 24.82 3.38
N PHE A 485 2.39 23.86 4.30
CA PHE A 485 1.97 24.06 5.69
C PHE A 485 2.96 23.39 6.64
N THR A 486 3.48 24.17 7.59
CA THR A 486 4.44 23.69 8.58
C THR A 486 3.69 23.02 9.74
N LEU A 487 3.75 21.68 9.79
CA LEU A 487 3.22 20.87 10.88
C LEU A 487 4.10 21.01 12.14
N GLN A 488 3.45 20.96 13.30
CA GLN A 488 4.06 21.06 14.62
C GLN A 488 3.49 19.94 15.50
N PRO A 489 4.10 18.74 15.47
CA PRO A 489 3.66 17.63 16.30
C PRO A 489 3.94 17.87 17.78
N GLN A 490 3.03 17.41 18.64
CA GLN A 490 3.22 17.32 20.09
C GLN A 490 3.82 15.97 20.47
N SER A 491 4.16 15.80 21.76
CA SER A 491 4.68 14.53 22.28
C SER A 491 3.74 13.34 22.03
N GLU A 492 2.44 13.58 22.11
CA GLU A 492 1.37 12.60 21.93
C GLU A 492 1.24 12.14 20.47
N ALA A 493 1.81 12.88 19.51
CA ALA A 493 1.86 12.51 18.10
C ALA A 493 2.93 11.45 17.81
N MET A 494 3.89 11.26 18.71
CA MET A 494 5.00 10.32 18.57
C MET A 494 4.50 8.88 18.70
N ASP A 495 5.19 7.95 18.05
CA ASP A 495 4.84 6.52 18.02
C ASP A 495 3.43 6.28 17.45
N GLN A 496 2.98 7.16 16.56
CA GLN A 496 1.63 7.15 16.00
C GLN A 496 1.61 7.65 14.54
N THR A 497 0.63 7.12 13.82
CA THR A 497 0.22 7.65 12.52
C THR A 497 -0.81 8.76 12.74
N ASN A 498 -0.50 9.97 12.27
CA ASN A 498 -1.34 11.15 12.46
C ASN A 498 -2.04 11.51 11.14
N PRO A 499 -3.35 11.20 10.96
CA PRO A 499 -4.08 11.50 9.72
C PRO A 499 -4.22 13.01 9.52
N ILE A 500 -4.31 13.50 8.28
CA ILE A 500 -4.52 14.90 7.94
C ILE A 500 -5.53 14.96 6.80
N ALA A 501 -6.70 15.54 7.05
CA ALA A 501 -7.70 15.73 6.00
C ALA A 501 -7.57 17.11 5.37
N VAL A 502 -7.66 17.14 4.04
CA VAL A 502 -7.63 18.35 3.23
C VAL A 502 -8.97 18.50 2.53
N HIS A 503 -9.57 19.68 2.62
CA HIS A 503 -10.87 19.98 2.02
C HIS A 503 -10.78 21.24 1.17
N TYR A 504 -11.17 21.16 -0.10
CA TYR A 504 -11.41 22.34 -0.92
C TYR A 504 -12.91 22.54 -1.12
N ASN A 505 -13.42 23.68 -0.69
CA ASN A 505 -14.83 24.06 -0.76
C ASN A 505 -15.01 25.19 -1.77
N TRP A 506 -15.88 25.03 -2.77
CA TRP A 506 -16.17 26.05 -3.79
C TRP A 506 -17.63 25.96 -4.22
N ASN A 507 -18.32 27.10 -4.38
CA ASN A 507 -19.71 27.14 -4.90
C ASN A 507 -20.68 26.12 -4.27
N GLY A 508 -20.58 25.88 -2.96
CA GLY A 508 -21.40 24.87 -2.26
C GLY A 508 -21.01 23.41 -2.50
N LYS A 509 -19.98 23.14 -3.31
CA LYS A 509 -19.35 21.83 -3.52
C LYS A 509 -18.12 21.68 -2.62
N LYS A 510 -17.74 20.43 -2.36
CA LYS A 510 -16.57 20.04 -1.56
C LYS A 510 -15.84 18.89 -2.23
N LYS A 511 -14.51 18.97 -2.31
CA LYS A 511 -13.61 17.87 -2.69
C LYS A 511 -12.61 17.70 -1.56
N SER A 512 -12.31 16.46 -1.23
CA SER A 512 -11.46 16.13 -0.09
C SER A 512 -10.41 15.10 -0.48
N THR A 513 -9.31 15.11 0.25
CA THR A 513 -8.33 14.02 0.27
C THR A 513 -7.81 13.86 1.70
N ILE A 514 -7.07 12.80 1.96
CA ILE A 514 -6.43 12.51 3.24
C ILE A 514 -4.97 12.12 3.00
N THR A 515 -4.10 12.56 3.88
CA THR A 515 -2.69 12.14 3.95
C THR A 515 -2.33 11.92 5.43
N MET A 516 -1.07 11.69 5.76
CA MET A 516 -0.66 11.45 7.14
C MET A 516 0.72 12.01 7.44
N LEU A 517 0.97 12.34 8.70
CA LEU A 517 2.31 12.46 9.26
C LEU A 517 2.56 11.24 10.17
N ASP A 518 3.30 10.26 9.67
CA ASP A 518 3.71 9.10 10.46
C ASP A 518 5.00 9.40 11.24
N LEU A 519 5.01 9.13 12.55
CA LEU A 519 6.06 9.55 13.47
C LEU A 519 6.58 8.39 14.33
N PRO A 520 7.91 8.24 14.47
CA PRO A 520 8.53 7.24 15.33
C PRO A 520 8.32 7.58 16.81
N PRO A 521 8.66 6.67 17.74
CA PRO A 521 8.82 7.05 19.13
C PRO A 521 9.91 8.13 19.26
N ALA A 522 9.67 9.11 20.14
CA ALA A 522 10.64 10.17 20.42
C ALA A 522 11.94 9.63 21.05
N ILE A 523 11.86 8.51 21.76
CA ILE A 523 13.00 7.79 22.34
C ILE A 523 12.93 6.35 21.84
N SER A 524 13.93 5.93 21.08
CA SER A 524 14.11 4.55 20.64
C SER A 524 15.33 3.93 21.32
N VAL A 525 15.16 2.73 21.88
CA VAL A 525 16.18 1.95 22.60
C VAL A 525 15.89 0.46 22.41
N HIS A 526 16.87 -0.40 22.67
CA HIS A 526 16.56 -1.82 22.89
C HIS A 526 15.65 -1.94 24.12
N ARG A 527 14.41 -2.41 23.90
CA ARG A 527 13.41 -2.58 24.97
C ARG A 527 13.80 -3.68 25.96
N LEU A 528 14.57 -4.65 25.48
CA LEU A 528 15.18 -5.71 26.26
C LEU A 528 16.69 -5.76 25.98
N LEU A 529 17.53 -5.72 27.01
CA LEU A 529 18.98 -5.75 26.84
C LEU A 529 19.66 -6.63 27.90
N TYR A 530 20.76 -7.27 27.52
CA TYR A 530 21.64 -7.99 28.45
C TYR A 530 23.12 -7.59 28.26
N GLY A 531 23.90 -7.57 29.33
CA GLY A 531 25.30 -7.20 29.28
C GLY A 531 26.08 -7.70 30.49
N HIS A 532 27.40 -7.54 30.48
CA HIS A 532 28.25 -7.89 31.62
C HIS A 532 28.79 -6.63 32.31
N THR A 533 28.92 -6.72 33.63
CA THR A 533 29.53 -5.70 34.48
C THR A 533 31.04 -5.56 34.17
N PRO A 534 31.69 -4.41 34.41
CA PRO A 534 31.15 -3.16 34.96
C PRO A 534 30.40 -2.30 33.95
N LYS A 535 30.63 -2.47 32.64
CA LYS A 535 30.29 -1.48 31.62
C LYS A 535 29.39 -2.07 30.54
N ILE A 536 28.18 -1.52 30.39
CA ILE A 536 27.21 -1.95 29.37
C ILE A 536 27.02 -0.83 28.36
N SER A 537 27.21 -1.16 27.08
CA SER A 537 26.90 -0.27 25.97
C SER A 537 25.40 -0.21 25.71
N TYR A 538 24.82 0.99 25.81
CA TYR A 538 23.39 1.25 25.74
C TYR A 538 23.11 2.34 24.68
N PRO A 539 22.74 1.95 23.45
CA PRO A 539 22.40 2.90 22.39
C PRO A 539 21.02 3.53 22.63
N VAL A 540 20.91 4.81 22.29
CA VAL A 540 19.70 5.62 22.42
C VAL A 540 19.56 6.49 21.19
N THR A 541 18.41 6.42 20.52
CA THR A 541 18.07 7.34 19.42
C THR A 541 16.98 8.29 19.86
N ILE A 542 17.20 9.58 19.63
CA ILE A 542 16.22 10.63 19.93
C ILE A 542 15.72 11.25 18.64
N HIS A 543 14.42 11.16 18.38
CA HIS A 543 13.74 11.92 17.33
C HIS A 543 13.30 13.28 17.87
N ASN A 544 13.76 14.37 17.26
CA ASN A 544 13.47 15.71 17.74
C ASN A 544 12.24 16.31 17.10
N PHE A 545 11.10 16.18 17.79
CA PHE A 545 9.85 16.81 17.38
C PHE A 545 9.70 18.28 17.83
N THR A 546 10.67 18.82 18.58
CA THR A 546 10.61 20.17 19.15
C THR A 546 11.45 21.17 18.36
N LYS A 547 11.27 22.47 18.63
CA LYS A 547 12.10 23.55 18.06
C LYS A 547 13.49 23.68 18.71
N LYS A 548 13.79 22.89 19.77
CA LYS A 548 15.09 22.94 20.45
C LYS A 548 16.13 22.27 19.57
N THR A 549 17.27 22.92 19.34
CA THR A 549 18.39 22.33 18.59
C THR A 549 19.43 21.65 19.49
N SER A 550 19.32 21.86 20.81
CA SER A 550 20.17 21.27 21.84
C SER A 550 19.34 20.99 23.09
N PHE A 551 19.47 19.80 23.67
CA PHE A 551 18.72 19.39 24.87
C PHE A 551 19.41 18.22 25.60
N PRO A 552 19.21 18.08 26.92
CA PRO A 552 19.77 16.97 27.67
C PRO A 552 19.00 15.68 27.39
N VAL A 553 19.74 14.57 27.29
CA VAL A 553 19.23 13.20 27.28
C VAL A 553 19.76 12.54 28.55
N LYS A 554 18.85 12.24 29.47
CA LYS A 554 19.14 11.68 30.77
C LYS A 554 18.87 10.18 30.76
N VAL A 555 19.82 9.40 31.28
CA VAL A 555 19.69 7.94 31.42
C VAL A 555 19.88 7.57 32.89
N GLN A 556 18.89 6.89 33.47
CA GLN A 556 18.90 6.38 34.84
C GLN A 556 18.70 4.88 34.85
N VAL A 557 19.57 4.15 35.54
CA VAL A 557 19.39 2.72 35.81
C VAL A 557 18.82 2.56 37.20
N VAL A 558 17.66 1.91 37.30
CA VAL A 558 16.97 1.66 38.57
C VAL A 558 16.82 0.17 38.81
N LYS A 559 16.71 -0.26 40.08
CA LYS A 559 16.43 -1.67 40.38
C LYS A 559 15.07 -2.12 39.82
N ALA A 560 15.00 -3.31 39.23
CA ALA A 560 13.75 -3.87 38.71
C ALA A 560 12.68 -4.07 39.81
N GLU A 561 13.11 -4.57 40.98
CA GLU A 561 12.25 -4.78 42.17
C GLU A 561 11.84 -3.50 42.91
N ASN A 562 12.56 -2.39 42.68
CA ASN A 562 12.31 -1.11 43.32
C ASN A 562 12.79 0.04 42.44
N GLU A 563 11.90 0.52 41.59
CA GLU A 563 12.20 1.58 40.62
C GLU A 563 12.54 2.95 41.23
N LYS A 564 12.36 3.14 42.55
CA LYS A 564 12.79 4.36 43.26
C LYS A 564 14.29 4.35 43.57
N LYS A 565 14.93 3.18 43.58
CA LYS A 565 16.35 3.05 43.85
C LYS A 565 17.16 3.21 42.56
N VAL A 566 17.70 4.42 42.35
CA VAL A 566 18.66 4.71 41.27
C VAL A 566 20.02 4.10 41.62
N ILE A 567 20.60 3.37 40.68
CA ILE A 567 21.88 2.68 40.79
C ILE A 567 22.97 3.40 39.99
N PHE A 568 22.59 3.94 38.84
CA PHE A 568 23.47 4.72 37.98
C PHE A 568 22.67 5.81 37.29
N GLU A 569 23.30 6.97 37.07
CA GLU A 569 22.71 8.08 36.35
C GLU A 569 23.78 8.77 35.53
N THR A 570 23.43 9.12 34.28
CA THR A 570 24.27 9.90 33.40
C THR A 570 23.40 10.78 32.50
N SER A 571 24.01 11.81 31.91
CA SER A 571 23.34 12.67 30.95
C SER A 571 24.34 13.11 29.89
N GLN A 572 23.88 13.16 28.65
CA GLN A 572 24.62 13.75 27.53
C GLN A 572 23.75 14.80 26.87
N ASN A 573 24.36 15.83 26.28
CA ASN A 573 23.63 16.84 25.53
C ASN A 573 23.51 16.40 24.06
N CYS A 574 22.28 16.21 23.58
CA CYS A 574 21.99 15.91 22.19
C CYS A 574 21.88 17.21 21.37
N LYS A 575 22.50 17.23 20.19
CA LYS A 575 22.34 18.30 19.20
C LYS A 575 21.77 17.71 17.92
N THR A 576 20.53 18.06 17.60
CA THR A 576 19.86 17.63 16.37
C THR A 576 18.76 18.62 15.99
N THR A 577 18.47 18.76 14.71
CA THR A 577 17.46 19.71 14.21
C THR A 577 16.04 19.16 14.37
N THR A 578 15.03 20.02 14.29
CA THR A 578 13.63 19.59 14.32
C THR A 578 13.32 18.68 13.13
N GLY A 579 12.54 17.63 13.36
CA GLY A 579 12.13 16.66 12.34
C GLY A 579 13.21 15.65 11.96
N THR A 580 14.37 15.66 12.64
CA THR A 580 15.46 14.69 12.45
C THR A 580 15.77 13.97 13.75
N PHE A 581 16.59 12.92 13.68
CA PHE A 581 16.97 12.11 14.83
C PHE A 581 18.48 12.04 15.00
N LYS A 582 18.91 11.63 16.20
CA LYS A 582 20.32 11.43 16.53
C LYS A 582 20.52 10.19 17.37
N ASP A 583 21.43 9.33 16.92
CA ASP A 583 21.91 8.19 17.68
C ASP A 583 22.97 8.64 18.68
N MET A 584 22.87 8.12 19.90
CA MET A 584 23.74 8.39 21.02
C MET A 584 24.13 7.06 21.68
N LEU A 585 25.32 7.04 22.28
CA LEU A 585 25.80 5.87 23.00
C LEU A 585 26.08 6.22 24.45
N PHE A 586 25.50 5.44 25.36
CA PHE A 586 25.75 5.57 26.79
C PHE A 586 26.47 4.34 27.32
N ASP A 587 27.49 4.58 28.13
CA ASP A 587 28.21 3.55 28.85
C ASP A 587 27.67 3.49 30.28
N LEU A 588 26.93 2.42 30.59
CA LEU A 588 26.29 2.23 31.89
C LEU A 588 27.24 1.47 32.81
N ASN A 589 27.72 2.13 33.87
CA ASN A 589 28.58 1.49 34.87
C ASN A 589 27.72 0.91 36.00
N VAL A 590 27.31 -0.35 35.88
CA VAL A 590 26.38 -1.00 36.82
C VAL A 590 26.86 -2.39 37.24
N PRO A 591 26.66 -2.77 38.52
CA PRO A 591 26.99 -4.11 39.00
C PRO A 591 26.02 -5.15 38.42
N ALA A 592 26.39 -6.43 38.49
CA ALA A 592 25.48 -7.52 38.11
C ALA A 592 24.15 -7.46 38.89
N GLY A 593 23.04 -7.69 38.18
CA GLY A 593 21.68 -7.58 38.72
C GLY A 593 20.62 -7.33 37.67
N ASN A 594 19.38 -7.15 38.13
CA ASN A 594 18.20 -6.96 37.29
C ASN A 594 17.70 -5.52 37.44
N TYR A 595 17.58 -4.82 36.31
CA TYR A 595 17.33 -3.38 36.28
C TYR A 595 16.27 -2.98 35.25
N LYS A 596 15.82 -1.73 35.38
CA LYS A 596 15.14 -0.99 34.32
C LYS A 596 15.97 0.25 33.98
N VAL A 597 15.96 0.66 32.72
CA VAL A 597 16.66 1.87 32.26
C VAL A 597 15.63 2.90 31.83
N LYS A 598 15.60 4.02 32.55
CA LYS A 598 14.74 5.18 32.28
C LYS A 598 15.52 6.19 31.45
N VAL A 599 15.04 6.47 30.25
CA VAL A 599 15.58 7.51 29.38
C VAL A 599 14.60 8.66 29.36
N THR A 600 15.07 9.90 29.49
CA THR A 600 14.23 11.11 29.45
C THR A 600 14.87 12.14 28.52
N ALA A 601 14.08 12.63 27.57
CA ALA A 601 14.48 13.66 26.61
C ALA A 601 13.22 14.39 26.13
N LEU A 602 13.33 15.68 25.79
CA LEU A 602 12.26 16.45 25.14
C LEU A 602 10.89 16.44 25.88
N GLY A 603 10.88 16.21 27.20
CA GLY A 603 9.65 16.16 28.01
C GLY A 603 8.95 14.80 28.02
N VAL A 604 9.51 13.80 27.34
CA VAL A 604 9.02 12.41 27.34
C VAL A 604 10.00 11.47 28.04
N SER A 605 9.50 10.31 28.48
CA SER A 605 10.32 9.28 29.09
C SER A 605 9.97 7.89 28.58
N TYR A 606 10.98 7.05 28.40
CA TYR A 606 10.81 5.64 28.07
C TYR A 606 11.55 4.76 29.10
N THR A 607 11.01 3.58 29.41
CA THR A 607 11.62 2.63 30.35
C THR A 607 11.80 1.27 29.68
N SER A 608 13.04 0.80 29.57
CA SER A 608 13.39 -0.52 29.05
C SER A 608 13.87 -1.47 30.15
N GLN A 609 14.02 -2.75 29.82
CA GLN A 609 14.51 -3.80 30.70
C GLN A 609 15.99 -4.10 30.45
N LEU A 610 16.78 -4.23 31.52
CA LEU A 610 18.22 -4.54 31.46
C LEU A 610 18.60 -5.64 32.44
N GLY A 611 19.15 -6.75 31.94
CA GLY A 611 19.85 -7.75 32.74
C GLY A 611 21.37 -7.53 32.71
N VAL A 612 22.04 -7.68 33.85
CA VAL A 612 23.50 -7.54 33.94
C VAL A 612 24.11 -8.78 34.61
N GLY A 613 24.93 -9.51 33.85
CA GLY A 613 25.70 -10.65 34.31
C GLY A 613 27.06 -10.30 34.92
N LYS A 614 27.69 -11.32 35.49
CA LYS A 614 29.09 -11.29 35.91
C LYS A 614 29.99 -11.74 34.76
N VAL A 615 31.21 -11.20 34.70
CA VAL A 615 32.28 -11.64 33.80
C VAL A 615 32.62 -13.10 34.12
N LYS A 616 32.35 -14.03 33.20
CA LYS A 616 32.65 -15.46 33.33
C LYS A 616 32.70 -16.16 31.97
N GLY A 617 33.50 -17.22 31.89
CA GLY A 617 33.72 -18.02 30.68
C GLY A 617 34.78 -17.41 29.78
N ALA A 618 35.15 -18.13 28.72
CA ALA A 618 36.19 -17.74 27.78
C ALA A 618 35.77 -18.12 26.35
N PRO A 619 34.74 -17.45 25.78
CA PRO A 619 34.38 -17.69 24.40
C PRO A 619 35.43 -17.08 23.47
N PHE A 620 35.48 -17.59 22.25
CA PHE A 620 36.34 -17.05 21.20
C PHE A 620 35.57 -16.96 19.88
N ALA A 621 35.94 -16.01 19.02
CA ALA A 621 35.38 -15.83 17.70
C ALA A 621 36.47 -15.67 16.64
N TYR A 622 36.27 -16.27 15.48
CA TYR A 622 37.21 -16.24 14.37
C TYR A 622 36.47 -16.38 13.04
N GLU A 623 37.12 -15.93 11.97
CA GLU A 623 36.65 -16.09 10.60
C GLU A 623 37.17 -17.39 9.99
N VAL A 624 36.36 -18.03 9.16
CA VAL A 624 36.69 -19.26 8.45
C VAL A 624 35.78 -19.40 7.24
N ASP A 625 36.32 -19.74 6.09
CA ASP A 625 35.56 -20.14 4.90
C ASP A 625 35.29 -21.65 5.00
N ILE A 626 34.09 -22.02 5.43
CA ILE A 626 33.73 -23.41 5.78
C ILE A 626 33.39 -24.22 4.53
N ASP A 627 32.73 -23.61 3.54
CA ASP A 627 32.24 -24.29 2.34
C ASP A 627 33.09 -24.02 1.08
N GLY A 628 34.06 -23.12 1.16
CA GLY A 628 35.01 -22.81 0.09
C GLY A 628 34.46 -21.88 -0.98
N ASP A 629 33.41 -21.11 -0.67
CA ASP A 629 32.76 -20.19 -1.61
C ASP A 629 33.48 -18.82 -1.74
N GLY A 630 34.51 -18.58 -0.91
CA GLY A 630 35.28 -17.35 -0.86
C GLY A 630 34.68 -16.25 0.01
N VAL A 631 33.61 -16.53 0.75
CA VAL A 631 32.98 -15.67 1.76
C VAL A 631 33.22 -16.29 3.13
N ASN A 632 33.79 -15.53 4.07
CA ASN A 632 34.03 -16.05 5.41
C ASN A 632 32.72 -16.22 6.20
N GLU A 633 32.54 -17.38 6.83
CA GLU A 633 31.72 -17.55 8.02
C GLU A 633 32.43 -16.98 9.25
N TYR A 634 31.64 -16.67 10.27
CA TYR A 634 32.15 -16.26 11.58
C TYR A 634 31.71 -17.26 12.63
N ARG A 635 32.67 -17.97 13.20
CA ARG A 635 32.42 -18.97 14.22
C ARG A 635 32.63 -18.38 15.60
N MET A 636 31.63 -18.51 16.47
CA MET A 636 31.66 -18.08 17.87
C MET A 636 31.47 -19.32 18.74
N GLU A 637 32.34 -19.54 19.71
CA GLU A 637 32.32 -20.79 20.47
C GLU A 637 32.58 -20.55 21.96
N ASN A 638 31.87 -21.30 22.82
CA ASN A 638 32.08 -21.34 24.27
C ASN A 638 31.96 -22.78 24.78
N ASP A 639 31.95 -23.00 26.10
CA ASP A 639 31.89 -24.37 26.66
C ASP A 639 30.59 -25.13 26.36
N SER A 640 29.50 -24.42 26.08
CA SER A 640 28.16 -24.99 25.91
C SER A 640 27.75 -25.12 24.44
N VAL A 641 28.15 -24.17 23.60
CA VAL A 641 27.65 -24.05 22.23
C VAL A 641 28.74 -23.64 21.24
N GLN A 642 28.51 -23.99 19.98
CA GLN A 642 29.20 -23.45 18.83
C GLN A 642 28.16 -22.81 17.90
N VAL A 643 28.40 -21.57 17.52
CA VAL A 643 27.52 -20.77 16.67
C VAL A 643 28.28 -20.44 15.39
N THR A 644 27.65 -20.65 14.25
CA THR A 644 28.19 -20.26 12.94
C THR A 644 27.30 -19.15 12.37
N LEU A 645 27.90 -18.02 12.02
CA LEU A 645 27.22 -16.91 11.36
C LEU A 645 27.60 -16.90 9.88
N LEU A 646 26.58 -16.77 9.01
CA LEU A 646 26.76 -16.49 7.59
C LEU A 646 26.72 -14.98 7.37
N ALA A 647 27.72 -14.45 6.64
CA ALA A 647 27.68 -13.08 6.14
C ALA A 647 26.50 -12.89 5.15
N THR A 648 26.14 -13.94 4.41
CA THR A 648 24.97 -13.95 3.51
C THR A 648 23.67 -13.90 4.31
N GLY A 649 22.95 -12.77 4.22
CA GLY A 649 21.74 -12.47 4.98
C GLY A 649 21.96 -12.16 6.46
N ALA A 650 23.21 -12.04 6.91
CA ALA A 650 23.58 -11.86 8.32
C ALA A 650 22.77 -12.79 9.26
N ARG A 651 22.92 -14.10 9.10
CA ARG A 651 22.10 -15.10 9.80
C ARG A 651 22.93 -16.00 10.70
N VAL A 652 22.29 -16.54 11.74
CA VAL A 652 22.87 -17.62 12.54
C VAL A 652 22.53 -18.93 11.84
N ILE A 653 23.43 -19.47 11.04
CA ILE A 653 23.13 -20.70 10.26
C ILE A 653 23.18 -21.96 11.11
N GLU A 654 24.02 -21.95 12.14
CA GLU A 654 24.16 -23.07 13.09
C GLU A 654 24.15 -22.57 14.52
N TYR A 655 23.46 -23.31 15.37
CA TYR A 655 23.53 -23.22 16.81
C TYR A 655 23.66 -24.66 17.35
N ILE A 656 24.90 -25.10 17.54
CA ILE A 656 25.20 -26.46 17.97
C ILE A 656 25.29 -26.51 19.50
N VAL A 657 24.45 -27.34 20.11
CA VAL A 657 24.48 -27.65 21.55
C VAL A 657 25.48 -28.77 21.80
N LYS A 658 26.63 -28.44 22.40
CA LYS A 658 27.76 -29.38 22.53
C LYS A 658 27.45 -30.62 23.36
N SER A 659 26.62 -30.48 24.39
CA SER A 659 26.23 -31.61 25.25
C SER A 659 25.38 -32.67 24.54
N ARG A 660 24.75 -32.31 23.42
CA ARG A 660 23.96 -33.20 22.57
C ARG A 660 24.61 -33.46 21.21
N ASN A 661 25.59 -32.66 20.83
CA ASN A 661 26.21 -32.66 19.50
C ASN A 661 25.15 -32.54 18.39
N ASP A 662 24.27 -31.56 18.54
CA ASP A 662 23.12 -31.37 17.68
C ASP A 662 22.86 -29.89 17.41
N ASN A 663 22.36 -29.59 16.22
CA ASN A 663 22.04 -28.23 15.75
C ASN A 663 20.55 -27.99 15.91
N VAL A 664 20.16 -26.98 16.68
CA VAL A 664 18.72 -26.72 16.97
C VAL A 664 18.00 -25.93 15.86
N LEU A 665 18.71 -25.59 14.78
CA LEU A 665 18.19 -24.78 13.69
C LEU A 665 18.16 -25.59 12.38
N PHE A 666 17.12 -25.43 11.59
CA PHE A 666 17.09 -25.92 10.20
C PHE A 666 18.22 -25.26 9.41
N LYS A 667 18.93 -26.04 8.58
CA LYS A 667 20.10 -25.54 7.86
C LYS A 667 20.13 -26.00 6.42
N LEU A 668 20.27 -25.04 5.51
CA LEU A 668 20.82 -25.22 4.17
C LEU A 668 21.98 -24.23 3.97
N TRP A 669 23.09 -24.71 3.41
CA TRP A 669 24.13 -23.80 2.93
C TRP A 669 23.58 -22.90 1.82
N PRO A 670 24.19 -21.72 1.55
CA PRO A 670 23.71 -20.74 0.56
C PRO A 670 23.88 -21.22 -0.91
N GLU A 671 23.56 -22.48 -1.18
CA GLU A 671 23.57 -23.11 -2.47
C GLU A 671 22.30 -22.77 -3.28
N LYS A 672 22.36 -23.05 -4.58
CA LYS A 672 21.20 -22.86 -5.47
C LYS A 672 20.11 -23.88 -5.14
N ALA A 673 18.87 -23.41 -5.01
CA ALA A 673 17.73 -24.29 -4.83
C ALA A 673 17.57 -25.25 -6.02
N VAL A 674 16.94 -26.41 -5.82
CA VAL A 674 16.70 -27.40 -6.87
C VAL A 674 15.94 -26.80 -8.06
N ASP A 675 15.07 -25.83 -7.81
CA ASP A 675 14.28 -25.11 -8.81
C ASP A 675 14.89 -23.74 -9.21
N GLU A 676 16.18 -23.50 -8.98
CA GLU A 676 16.90 -22.23 -9.33
C GLU A 676 16.63 -21.76 -10.76
N LYS A 677 16.46 -22.69 -11.71
CA LYS A 677 16.23 -22.38 -13.13
C LYS A 677 14.80 -21.90 -13.43
N ARG A 678 13.88 -21.93 -12.46
CA ARG A 678 12.53 -21.37 -12.61
C ARG A 678 12.63 -19.87 -12.88
N SER A 679 11.82 -19.37 -13.82
CA SER A 679 11.83 -17.95 -14.18
C SER A 679 11.62 -17.07 -12.95
N PHE A 680 12.54 -16.11 -12.76
CA PHE A 680 12.54 -15.18 -11.64
C PHE A 680 12.61 -15.82 -10.25
N ARG A 681 13.20 -17.01 -10.11
CA ARG A 681 13.22 -17.76 -8.84
C ARG A 681 13.73 -16.94 -7.65
N LYS A 682 14.76 -16.10 -7.83
CA LYS A 682 15.33 -15.17 -6.82
C LYS A 682 14.34 -14.13 -6.26
N ARG A 683 13.16 -13.97 -6.86
CA ARG A 683 12.07 -13.13 -6.34
C ARG A 683 11.13 -13.89 -5.38
N GLY A 684 11.28 -15.21 -5.29
CA GLY A 684 10.57 -16.07 -4.35
C GLY A 684 11.40 -16.35 -3.10
N TYR A 685 10.82 -17.06 -2.14
CA TYR A 685 11.49 -17.36 -0.87
C TYR A 685 12.59 -18.43 -1.04
N TYR A 686 13.76 -18.24 -0.42
CA TYR A 686 14.86 -19.23 -0.34
C TYR A 686 15.11 -19.58 1.12
N PRO A 687 14.78 -20.81 1.56
CA PRO A 687 14.90 -21.19 2.96
C PRO A 687 16.33 -21.63 3.29
N TYR A 688 17.32 -20.71 3.34
CA TYR A 688 18.65 -21.13 3.82
C TYR A 688 18.63 -21.59 5.29
N GLY A 689 17.59 -21.22 6.05
CA GLY A 689 17.45 -21.68 7.43
C GLY A 689 18.23 -20.81 8.42
N GLY A 690 18.38 -21.34 9.62
CA GLY A 690 19.02 -20.66 10.73
C GLY A 690 18.09 -19.72 11.49
N PHE A 691 18.69 -18.69 12.08
CA PHE A 691 17.99 -17.47 12.48
C PHE A 691 18.09 -16.46 11.34
N GLU A 692 17.06 -16.42 10.50
CA GLU A 692 16.92 -15.50 9.37
C GLU A 692 15.96 -14.34 9.69
N ASP A 693 15.74 -13.45 8.73
CA ASP A 693 14.69 -12.45 8.85
C ASP A 693 13.78 -12.49 7.63
N PHE A 694 12.49 -12.23 7.84
CA PHE A 694 11.57 -11.83 6.78
C PHE A 694 11.45 -10.32 6.73
N LEU A 695 12.14 -9.73 5.76
CA LEU A 695 12.05 -8.34 5.35
C LEU A 695 11.57 -8.31 3.89
N GLY A 696 10.27 -8.52 3.69
CA GLY A 696 9.69 -8.78 2.35
C GLY A 696 9.60 -10.27 2.01
N GLN A 697 8.80 -10.63 1.01
CA GLN A 697 8.72 -12.02 0.50
C GLN A 697 8.86 -12.02 -1.04
N GLY A 698 9.89 -12.62 -1.66
CA GLY A 698 11.12 -13.21 -1.09
C GLY A 698 12.04 -12.17 -0.47
N SER A 699 12.77 -12.52 0.58
CA SER A 699 13.24 -11.54 1.56
C SER A 699 14.48 -10.74 1.12
N MET A 700 14.50 -9.43 1.41
CA MET A 700 15.49 -8.45 0.94
C MET A 700 16.93 -8.85 1.31
N GLU A 701 17.11 -9.46 2.47
CA GLU A 701 18.41 -9.87 3.00
C GLU A 701 18.93 -11.18 2.44
N THR A 702 18.05 -12.03 1.92
CA THR A 702 18.33 -13.46 1.79
C THR A 702 19.62 -13.77 1.04
N HIS A 703 19.90 -13.04 -0.04
CA HIS A 703 21.07 -13.25 -0.90
C HIS A 703 22.16 -12.18 -0.75
N GLN A 704 21.96 -11.19 0.12
CA GLN A 704 22.92 -10.10 0.27
C GLN A 704 24.09 -10.56 1.14
N VAL A 705 25.32 -10.39 0.66
CA VAL A 705 26.51 -10.54 1.51
C VAL A 705 26.70 -9.27 2.32
N TYR A 706 26.70 -9.40 3.65
CA TYR A 706 26.84 -8.26 4.56
C TYR A 706 28.30 -7.94 4.82
N HIS A 707 28.59 -6.65 5.00
CA HIS A 707 29.84 -6.25 5.63
C HIS A 707 29.87 -6.82 7.05
N SER A 708 30.98 -7.42 7.43
CA SER A 708 31.11 -8.17 8.68
C SER A 708 32.41 -7.81 9.40
N GLU A 709 32.34 -7.74 10.73
CA GLU A 709 33.47 -7.34 11.58
C GLU A 709 33.42 -8.07 12.92
N ILE A 710 34.54 -8.70 13.32
CA ILE A 710 34.70 -9.19 14.70
C ILE A 710 35.05 -8.00 15.61
N VAL A 711 34.05 -7.47 16.31
CA VAL A 711 34.22 -6.36 17.25
C VAL A 711 34.96 -6.79 18.52
N ARG A 712 34.80 -8.05 18.93
CA ARG A 712 35.51 -8.66 20.06
C ARG A 712 35.67 -10.16 19.82
N ASN A 713 36.91 -10.62 19.71
CA ASN A 713 37.24 -12.01 19.40
C ASN A 713 37.50 -12.91 20.63
N GLU A 714 37.74 -12.33 21.81
CA GLU A 714 37.94 -13.07 23.07
C GLU A 714 37.48 -12.28 24.30
N GLY A 715 37.36 -12.96 25.45
CA GLY A 715 37.06 -12.34 26.74
C GLY A 715 36.00 -13.09 27.54
N ASP A 716 35.03 -12.38 28.10
CA ASP A 716 33.87 -12.96 28.79
C ASP A 716 32.61 -13.04 27.91
N TYR A 717 32.69 -12.40 26.74
CA TYR A 717 31.79 -12.56 25.61
C TYR A 717 32.57 -12.22 24.34
N VAL A 718 32.12 -12.75 23.21
CA VAL A 718 32.60 -12.37 21.88
C VAL A 718 31.49 -11.72 21.07
N ARG A 719 31.86 -10.90 20.10
CA ARG A 719 30.93 -10.06 19.36
C ARG A 719 31.32 -9.92 17.90
N VAL A 720 30.36 -10.18 17.02
CA VAL A 720 30.45 -9.95 15.58
C VAL A 720 29.36 -8.97 15.19
N ARG A 721 29.69 -8.00 14.33
CA ARG A 721 28.74 -7.02 13.78
C ARG A 721 28.65 -7.24 12.28
N MET A 722 27.43 -7.25 11.75
CA MET A 722 27.13 -7.37 10.33
C MET A 722 26.17 -6.27 9.90
N TRP A 723 26.42 -5.61 8.77
CA TRP A 723 25.53 -4.57 8.26
C TRP A 723 25.54 -4.46 6.75
N THR A 724 24.48 -3.88 6.24
CA THR A 724 24.34 -3.53 4.82
C THR A 724 23.44 -2.32 4.66
N ASP A 725 23.41 -1.78 3.45
CA ASP A 725 22.54 -0.68 3.04
C ASP A 725 21.78 -1.09 1.76
N TYR A 726 20.46 -1.09 1.84
CA TYR A 726 19.57 -1.33 0.70
C TYR A 726 19.01 -0.01 0.22
N PHE A 727 19.75 0.68 -0.66
CA PHE A 727 19.34 1.94 -1.26
C PHE A 727 19.00 3.04 -0.23
N GLY A 728 19.66 3.05 0.93
CA GLY A 728 19.41 3.96 2.04
C GLY A 728 18.57 3.38 3.18
N ASN A 729 18.09 2.13 3.06
CA ASN A 729 17.59 1.35 4.21
C ASN A 729 18.76 0.59 4.83
N ARG A 730 19.27 1.07 5.97
CA ARG A 730 20.36 0.43 6.69
C ARG A 730 19.82 -0.62 7.65
N LEU A 731 20.36 -1.83 7.56
CA LEU A 731 20.11 -2.94 8.48
C LEU A 731 21.45 -3.37 9.09
N GLU A 732 21.53 -3.31 10.43
CA GLU A 732 22.68 -3.75 11.20
C GLU A 732 22.26 -4.79 12.24
N LYS A 733 23.03 -5.89 12.33
CA LYS A 733 22.92 -6.90 13.36
C LYS A 733 24.21 -6.99 14.16
N THR A 734 24.10 -7.08 15.48
CA THR A 734 25.22 -7.38 16.37
C THR A 734 24.94 -8.67 17.12
N PHE A 735 25.80 -9.66 16.90
CA PHE A 735 25.77 -10.97 17.54
C PHE A 735 26.68 -10.97 18.75
N THR A 736 26.19 -11.38 19.92
CA THR A 736 27.00 -11.52 21.14
C THR A 736 26.83 -12.90 21.73
N LEU A 737 27.91 -13.68 21.83
CA LEU A 737 27.93 -14.96 22.53
C LEU A 737 28.59 -14.76 23.91
N TYR A 738 27.86 -15.06 24.98
CA TYR A 738 28.35 -14.93 26.35
C TYR A 738 29.11 -16.19 26.78
N GLY A 739 30.14 -16.04 27.61
CA GLY A 739 31.14 -17.10 27.83
C GLY A 739 30.70 -18.31 28.63
N ASP A 740 29.84 -18.14 29.64
CA ASP A 740 29.55 -19.15 30.66
C ASP A 740 28.20 -19.86 30.49
N LYS A 741 27.54 -19.67 29.35
CA LYS A 741 26.16 -20.10 29.13
C LYS A 741 25.84 -20.25 27.63
N PRO A 742 24.86 -21.06 27.24
CA PRO A 742 24.36 -21.12 25.87
C PRO A 742 23.43 -19.92 25.57
N LEU A 743 23.95 -18.69 25.62
CA LEU A 743 23.17 -17.48 25.31
C LEU A 743 23.82 -16.74 24.15
N LEU A 744 23.11 -16.71 23.04
CA LEU A 744 23.42 -15.84 21.91
C LEU A 744 22.39 -14.71 21.87
N GLU A 745 22.89 -13.49 21.78
CA GLU A 745 22.07 -12.29 21.57
C GLU A 745 22.22 -11.81 20.13
N VAL A 746 21.11 -11.47 19.49
CA VAL A 746 21.05 -10.80 18.20
C VAL A 746 20.39 -9.44 18.40
N ARG A 747 21.16 -8.36 18.25
CA ARG A 747 20.66 -6.97 18.31
C ARG A 747 20.47 -6.42 16.93
N PHE A 748 19.31 -5.85 16.65
CA PHE A 748 18.99 -5.15 15.42
C PHE A 748 19.05 -3.64 15.63
N ALA A 749 19.61 -2.93 14.67
CA ALA A 749 19.48 -1.49 14.50
C ALA A 749 19.09 -1.20 13.05
N LEU A 750 17.86 -0.70 12.85
CA LEU A 750 17.28 -0.44 11.52
C LEU A 750 17.10 1.06 11.32
N THR A 751 17.60 1.59 10.22
CA THR A 751 17.35 2.99 9.81
C THR A 751 16.78 2.98 8.40
N PHE A 752 15.45 3.00 8.32
CA PHE A 752 14.73 2.85 7.06
C PHE A 752 14.22 4.20 6.56
N LYS A 753 14.39 4.42 5.26
CA LYS A 753 13.93 5.59 4.52
C LYS A 753 12.61 5.32 3.82
N TYR A 754 12.45 4.12 3.27
CA TYR A 754 11.31 3.72 2.45
C TYR A 754 10.24 3.02 3.31
N SER A 755 8.98 3.42 3.15
CA SER A 755 7.87 3.02 4.04
C SER A 755 7.18 1.72 3.62
N GLU A 756 7.48 1.19 2.44
CA GLU A 756 6.96 -0.07 1.94
C GLU A 756 7.56 -1.27 2.68
N ALA A 757 8.84 -1.23 3.06
CA ALA A 757 9.45 -2.21 3.96
C ALA A 757 9.13 -1.84 5.42
N ASN A 758 7.91 -2.17 5.83
CA ASN A 758 7.30 -1.74 7.09
C ASN A 758 7.19 -2.84 8.16
N MET A 759 7.63 -4.06 7.88
CA MET A 759 7.53 -5.19 8.80
C MET A 759 8.79 -6.05 8.73
N LEU A 760 9.35 -6.37 9.89
CA LEU A 760 10.43 -7.33 10.06
C LEU A 760 9.90 -8.56 10.79
N GLY A 761 10.15 -9.77 10.29
CA GLY A 761 9.91 -11.02 11.00
C GLY A 761 11.23 -11.74 11.30
N PRO A 762 11.93 -11.46 12.41
CA PRO A 762 13.08 -12.26 12.84
C PRO A 762 12.63 -13.70 13.08
N GLN A 763 13.39 -14.68 12.62
CA GLN A 763 12.88 -16.02 12.42
C GLN A 763 13.93 -17.09 12.76
N PRO A 764 13.96 -17.61 13.99
CA PRO A 764 14.49 -18.94 14.21
C PRO A 764 13.66 -19.97 13.44
N ILE A 765 14.31 -20.69 12.53
CA ILE A 765 13.77 -21.87 11.88
C ILE A 765 14.31 -23.09 12.63
N LEU A 766 13.42 -23.82 13.27
CA LEU A 766 13.74 -24.96 14.11
C LEU A 766 13.65 -26.27 13.31
N GLU A 767 14.68 -27.08 13.49
CA GLU A 767 14.76 -28.51 13.18
C GLU A 767 15.45 -29.12 14.40
N LEU A 768 14.66 -29.71 15.29
CA LEU A 768 15.17 -30.22 16.56
C LEU A 768 15.43 -31.73 16.45
N GLY A 769 16.54 -32.17 17.05
CA GLY A 769 16.94 -33.56 16.97
C GLY A 769 17.36 -33.99 15.57
N LYS A 770 17.66 -35.28 15.42
CA LYS A 770 18.01 -35.87 14.11
C LYS A 770 16.89 -35.83 13.07
N LYS A 771 15.64 -35.62 13.48
CA LYS A 771 14.49 -35.63 12.60
C LYS A 771 13.38 -34.73 13.13
N HIS A 772 13.08 -33.66 12.39
CA HIS A 772 11.92 -32.82 12.64
C HIS A 772 10.60 -33.59 12.44
N TRP A 773 9.91 -33.97 13.51
CA TRP A 773 8.75 -34.86 13.47
C TRP A 773 7.87 -34.75 14.73
N THR A 774 6.94 -35.69 14.93
CA THR A 774 5.91 -35.63 15.98
C THR A 774 6.44 -35.60 17.42
N GLU A 775 7.70 -35.93 17.64
CA GLU A 775 8.42 -35.77 18.91
C GLU A 775 8.65 -34.29 19.29
N ASP A 776 8.61 -33.39 18.30
CA ASP A 776 8.78 -31.96 18.50
C ASP A 776 7.52 -31.33 19.07
N VAL A 777 7.71 -30.67 20.21
CA VAL A 777 6.68 -29.93 20.93
C VAL A 777 7.11 -28.49 21.04
N PHE A 778 6.17 -27.58 20.82
CA PHE A 778 6.37 -26.15 20.85
C PHE A 778 5.48 -25.50 21.89
N MET A 779 6.02 -24.49 22.57
CA MET A 779 5.36 -23.83 23.68
C MET A 779 5.33 -22.32 23.47
N VAL A 780 4.13 -21.74 23.63
CA VAL A 780 3.90 -20.29 23.56
C VAL A 780 3.13 -19.83 24.80
N PRO A 781 3.60 -18.79 25.53
CA PRO A 781 2.92 -18.24 26.71
C PRO A 781 1.78 -17.29 26.29
N ASP A 782 0.60 -17.83 26.03
CA ASP A 782 -0.61 -17.05 25.77
C ASP A 782 -1.18 -16.46 27.09
N GLU A 783 -2.11 -15.50 26.97
CA GLU A 783 -2.81 -14.89 28.11
C GLU A 783 -3.55 -15.93 28.97
N ASP A 784 -4.11 -16.96 28.34
CA ASP A 784 -4.86 -18.06 28.99
C ASP A 784 -3.97 -19.17 29.56
N GLY A 785 -2.67 -19.16 29.29
CA GLY A 785 -1.73 -20.19 29.75
C GLY A 785 -0.69 -20.55 28.70
N ILE A 786 0.04 -21.64 28.95
CA ILE A 786 1.03 -22.14 28.00
C ILE A 786 0.30 -23.02 26.98
N VAL A 787 0.33 -22.58 25.72
CA VAL A 787 -0.19 -23.35 24.59
C VAL A 787 0.90 -24.31 24.14
N GLU A 788 0.57 -25.60 24.14
CA GLU A 788 1.44 -26.67 23.67
C GLU A 788 0.97 -27.14 22.28
N LEU A 789 1.88 -27.15 21.31
CA LEU A 789 1.63 -27.58 19.94
C LEU A 789 2.64 -28.64 19.54
N ARG A 790 2.17 -29.66 18.81
CA ARG A 790 3.03 -30.72 18.29
C ARG A 790 3.24 -30.52 16.80
N MET A 791 4.42 -30.85 16.29
CA MET A 791 4.65 -30.86 14.83
C MET A 791 3.61 -31.73 14.13
N LYS A 792 3.05 -31.19 13.04
CA LYS A 792 1.98 -31.80 12.24
C LYS A 792 2.50 -32.13 10.84
N PRO A 793 3.29 -33.21 10.67
CA PRO A 793 3.91 -33.52 9.39
C PRO A 793 2.90 -33.85 8.28
N GLU A 794 1.65 -34.13 8.62
CA GLU A 794 0.58 -34.45 7.67
C GLU A 794 -0.05 -33.23 7.00
N LYS A 795 0.27 -32.01 7.44
CA LYS A 795 -0.37 -30.79 6.92
C LYS A 795 0.55 -29.58 6.96
N TYR A 796 0.22 -28.62 6.10
CA TYR A 796 0.73 -27.27 6.20
C TYR A 796 -0.04 -26.52 7.29
N PHE A 797 0.66 -26.01 8.32
CA PHE A 797 0.03 -25.43 9.51
C PHE A 797 0.64 -24.07 9.86
N GLY A 798 -0.22 -23.14 10.28
CA GLY A 798 0.21 -21.84 10.80
C GLY A 798 -0.75 -21.30 11.84
N GLU A 799 -0.23 -20.46 12.72
CA GLU A 799 -0.98 -19.83 13.81
C GLU A 799 -0.39 -18.47 14.17
N ALA A 800 -1.24 -17.47 14.40
CA ALA A 800 -0.86 -16.15 14.86
C ALA A 800 -1.31 -15.94 16.32
N PHE A 801 -0.35 -15.89 17.24
CA PHE A 801 -0.59 -15.64 18.66
C PHE A 801 -0.65 -14.13 18.93
N LEU A 802 -1.87 -13.58 18.87
CA LEU A 802 -2.14 -12.15 19.09
C LEU A 802 -2.02 -11.73 20.57
N ASN A 803 -2.24 -12.67 21.49
CA ASN A 803 -2.39 -12.41 22.93
C ASN A 803 -1.25 -13.02 23.78
N ILE A 804 -0.03 -13.05 23.25
CA ILE A 804 1.12 -13.52 24.05
C ILE A 804 1.31 -12.69 25.33
N LYS A 805 1.45 -13.39 26.45
CA LYS A 805 1.63 -12.81 27.80
C LYS A 805 3.09 -12.50 28.10
N GLU A 806 4.00 -13.38 27.69
CA GLU A 806 5.44 -13.22 27.89
C GLU A 806 6.19 -13.29 26.55
N GLY A 807 7.31 -12.57 26.47
CA GLY A 807 8.11 -12.48 25.25
C GLY A 807 9.08 -13.65 25.10
N TRP A 808 8.56 -14.87 24.98
CA TRP A 808 9.36 -16.06 24.68
C TRP A 808 8.55 -17.12 23.93
N ASN A 809 9.26 -18.04 23.29
CA ASN A 809 8.74 -19.25 22.68
C ASN A 809 9.74 -20.38 22.88
N ALA A 810 9.29 -21.62 22.85
CA ALA A 810 10.18 -22.78 22.95
C ALA A 810 9.84 -23.88 21.95
N GLY A 811 10.86 -24.66 21.61
CA GLY A 811 10.73 -25.95 20.95
C GLY A 811 11.51 -27.00 21.75
N TYR A 812 10.99 -28.22 21.81
CA TYR A 812 11.56 -29.33 22.54
C TYR A 812 11.36 -30.64 21.78
N ASP A 813 12.46 -31.31 21.43
CA ASP A 813 12.42 -32.70 20.99
C ASP A 813 12.36 -33.58 22.25
N THR A 814 11.20 -34.21 22.45
CA THR A 814 10.91 -35.06 23.62
C THR A 814 11.68 -36.37 23.66
N LYS A 815 12.34 -36.77 22.57
CA LYS A 815 13.05 -38.04 22.42
C LYS A 815 14.56 -37.86 22.53
N GLU A 816 15.11 -36.83 21.89
CA GLU A 816 16.54 -36.51 21.92
C GLU A 816 16.90 -35.57 23.09
N ASP A 817 15.89 -35.09 23.82
CA ASP A 817 16.02 -34.26 25.01
C ASP A 817 16.89 -33.03 24.75
N ILE A 818 16.49 -32.30 23.70
CA ILE A 818 17.10 -31.06 23.25
C ILE A 818 16.04 -29.98 23.07
N THR A 819 16.36 -28.78 23.54
CA THR A 819 15.47 -27.62 23.54
C THR A 819 16.10 -26.44 22.84
N PHE A 820 15.22 -25.63 22.26
CA PHE A 820 15.45 -24.23 21.93
C PHE A 820 14.48 -23.34 22.71
N VAL A 821 14.96 -22.21 23.23
CA VAL A 821 14.14 -21.12 23.78
C VAL A 821 14.55 -19.80 23.13
N GLY A 822 13.57 -19.11 22.57
CA GLY A 822 13.68 -17.74 22.08
C GLY A 822 13.14 -16.75 23.11
N ALA A 823 13.78 -15.59 23.27
CA ALA A 823 13.22 -14.49 24.07
C ALA A 823 13.38 -13.13 23.38
N PHE A 824 12.38 -12.27 23.53
CA PHE A 824 12.25 -10.98 22.84
C PHE A 824 11.39 -10.00 23.67
N PRO A 825 11.37 -8.69 23.36
CA PRO A 825 10.46 -7.73 23.99
C PRO A 825 9.01 -7.95 23.52
N VAL A 826 8.12 -8.42 24.39
CA VAL A 826 6.74 -8.82 24.09
C VAL A 826 5.82 -7.68 23.63
N ASP A 827 6.17 -6.43 23.93
CA ASP A 827 5.37 -5.24 23.64
C ASP A 827 5.71 -4.59 22.28
N GLN A 828 6.62 -5.18 21.51
CA GLN A 828 7.10 -4.64 20.23
C GLN A 828 6.49 -5.35 19.01
N PRO A 829 6.34 -6.69 18.97
CA PRO A 829 5.64 -7.36 17.89
C PRO A 829 4.14 -7.08 17.89
N LEU A 830 3.50 -7.11 16.72
CA LEU A 830 2.04 -7.17 16.61
C LEU A 830 1.50 -8.49 17.15
N PHE A 831 2.23 -9.57 16.86
CA PHE A 831 1.94 -10.93 17.31
C PHE A 831 3.17 -11.83 17.11
N LEU A 832 3.13 -13.02 17.70
CA LEU A 832 4.06 -14.10 17.38
C LEU A 832 3.40 -15.00 16.33
N HIS A 833 4.01 -15.10 15.16
CA HIS A 833 3.57 -16.02 14.12
C HIS A 833 4.33 -17.34 14.22
N MET A 834 3.63 -18.47 14.19
CA MET A 834 4.23 -19.80 14.10
C MET A 834 3.87 -20.44 12.77
N TRP A 835 4.84 -21.04 12.11
CA TRP A 835 4.67 -21.71 10.82
C TRP A 835 5.30 -23.10 10.84
N MET A 836 4.53 -24.15 10.56
CA MET A 836 5.06 -25.50 10.34
C MET A 836 5.08 -25.76 8.85
N ASN A 837 6.27 -25.70 8.26
CA ASN A 837 6.43 -25.90 6.82
C ASN A 837 6.30 -27.37 6.46
N HIS A 838 5.86 -27.61 5.21
CA HIS A 838 5.66 -28.94 4.66
C HIS A 838 6.29 -28.99 3.26
N PRO A 839 6.85 -30.14 2.82
CA PRO A 839 7.45 -30.28 1.48
C PRO A 839 6.54 -29.93 0.28
N SER A 840 5.23 -29.84 0.49
CA SER A 840 4.27 -29.38 -0.51
C SER A 840 4.29 -27.87 -0.76
N ASN A 841 4.98 -27.08 0.07
CA ASN A 841 5.19 -25.66 -0.17
C ASN A 841 6.00 -25.50 -1.47
N GLY A 842 5.49 -24.69 -2.40
CA GLY A 842 6.06 -24.52 -3.74
C GLY A 842 7.43 -23.83 -3.78
N ASP A 843 7.80 -23.09 -2.73
CA ASP A 843 9.10 -22.39 -2.66
C ASP A 843 10.09 -23.01 -1.66
N ALA A 844 9.62 -23.85 -0.71
CA ALA A 844 10.43 -24.44 0.36
C ALA A 844 10.02 -25.90 0.67
N HIS A 845 10.72 -26.87 0.09
CA HIS A 845 10.33 -28.29 0.13
C HIS A 845 10.83 -29.08 1.35
N HIS A 846 10.75 -28.51 2.55
CA HIS A 846 11.35 -29.08 3.77
C HIS A 846 10.37 -29.16 4.94
N TYR A 847 10.63 -30.01 5.92
CA TYR A 847 9.98 -29.94 7.23
C TYR A 847 10.81 -29.06 8.13
N TYR A 848 10.19 -28.04 8.72
CA TYR A 848 10.78 -27.21 9.76
C TYR A 848 9.68 -26.41 10.45
N THR A 849 10.02 -25.71 11.54
CA THR A 849 9.08 -24.79 12.22
C THR A 849 9.67 -23.41 12.42
N GLU A 850 8.96 -22.38 11.99
CA GLU A 850 9.34 -20.97 12.11
C GLU A 850 8.60 -20.35 13.29
N PHE A 851 9.30 -19.54 14.08
CA PHE A 851 8.69 -18.59 15.01
C PHE A 851 9.09 -17.18 14.61
N GLN A 852 8.14 -16.32 14.28
CA GLN A 852 8.39 -14.97 13.81
C GLN A 852 7.62 -13.95 14.67
N PRO A 853 8.27 -13.25 15.63
CA PRO A 853 7.71 -12.00 16.11
C PRO A 853 7.61 -10.99 14.97
N TRP A 854 6.39 -10.58 14.58
CA TRP A 854 6.20 -9.61 13.48
C TRP A 854 6.29 -8.18 14.00
N LEU A 855 7.37 -7.48 13.63
CA LEU A 855 7.77 -6.19 14.16
C LEU A 855 7.50 -5.05 13.15
N PRO A 856 6.60 -4.09 13.46
CA PRO A 856 6.45 -2.90 12.64
C PRO A 856 7.73 -2.07 12.62
N ILE A 857 8.17 -1.67 11.43
CA ILE A 857 9.32 -0.80 11.19
C ILE A 857 8.84 0.63 11.07
N PHE A 858 9.26 1.49 12.00
CA PHE A 858 9.04 2.94 11.90
C PHE A 858 10.22 3.63 11.19
N GLN A 859 9.93 4.68 10.42
CA GLN A 859 10.93 5.53 9.76
C GLN A 859 11.27 6.76 10.62
N LYS A 860 12.21 7.60 10.15
CA LYS A 860 12.63 8.86 10.79
C LYS A 860 13.29 8.69 12.16
N SER A 861 13.74 7.48 12.49
CA SER A 861 14.49 7.14 13.70
C SER A 861 15.24 5.82 13.44
N THR A 862 16.14 5.44 14.34
CA THR A 862 16.72 4.09 14.36
C THR A 862 15.86 3.21 15.25
N MET A 863 15.31 2.15 14.68
CA MET A 863 14.56 1.13 15.41
C MET A 863 15.53 0.10 15.99
N TYR A 864 15.39 -0.16 17.29
CA TYR A 864 16.15 -1.19 17.97
C TYR A 864 15.25 -2.38 18.33
N PHE A 865 15.75 -3.58 18.09
CA PHE A 865 15.13 -4.83 18.54
C PHE A 865 16.22 -5.79 19.04
N SER A 866 15.85 -6.75 19.88
CA SER A 866 16.76 -7.76 20.39
C SER A 866 16.05 -9.10 20.47
N TYR A 867 16.77 -10.14 20.07
CA TYR A 867 16.35 -11.53 20.18
C TYR A 867 17.44 -12.34 20.88
N TYR A 868 17.03 -13.23 21.76
CA TYR A 868 17.94 -14.10 22.52
C TYR A 868 17.66 -15.56 22.18
N LEU A 869 18.71 -16.29 21.81
CA LEU A 869 18.66 -17.72 21.50
C LEU A 869 19.33 -18.49 22.63
N TRP A 870 18.62 -19.48 23.16
CA TRP A 870 19.08 -20.39 24.18
C TRP A 870 18.84 -21.84 23.77
N GLY A 871 19.89 -22.58 23.44
CA GLY A 871 19.82 -24.01 23.14
C GLY A 871 20.49 -24.84 24.24
N SER A 872 19.81 -25.88 24.72
CA SER A 872 20.38 -26.77 25.73
C SER A 872 19.80 -28.17 25.65
N GLY A 873 20.54 -29.15 26.15
CA GLY A 873 19.95 -30.44 26.49
C GLY A 873 19.06 -30.33 27.73
N GLY A 874 18.03 -31.17 27.80
CA GLY A 874 17.03 -31.13 28.86
C GLY A 874 15.76 -30.37 28.46
N PRO A 875 14.79 -30.27 29.37
CA PRO A 875 13.49 -29.68 29.11
C PRO A 875 13.55 -28.14 29.06
N TRP A 876 12.59 -27.55 28.33
CA TRP A 876 12.54 -26.11 27.99
C TRP A 876 12.36 -25.18 29.20
N GLU A 877 11.72 -25.66 30.26
CA GLU A 877 11.46 -24.92 31.49
C GLU A 877 12.77 -24.39 32.10
N ASN A 878 13.84 -25.17 32.03
CA ASN A 878 15.17 -24.76 32.53
C ASN A 878 15.68 -23.51 31.81
N GLY A 879 15.50 -23.44 30.50
CA GLY A 879 15.89 -22.28 29.69
C GLY A 879 15.06 -21.05 30.04
N VAL A 880 13.73 -21.20 30.11
CA VAL A 880 12.82 -20.10 30.46
C VAL A 880 13.06 -19.58 31.87
N GLU A 881 13.22 -20.47 32.86
CA GLU A 881 13.56 -20.09 34.24
C GLU A 881 14.88 -19.33 34.33
N TYR A 882 15.90 -19.79 33.60
CA TYR A 882 17.18 -19.12 33.54
C TYR A 882 17.06 -17.73 32.94
N LEU A 883 16.44 -17.60 31.76
CA LEU A 883 16.23 -16.32 31.09
C LEU A 883 15.45 -15.36 31.99
N ARG A 884 14.44 -15.85 32.72
CA ARG A 884 13.67 -15.05 33.69
C ARG A 884 14.56 -14.57 34.83
N LYS A 885 15.41 -15.43 35.38
CA LYS A 885 16.35 -15.09 36.46
C LYS A 885 17.33 -13.98 36.07
N ILE A 886 17.78 -13.96 34.82
CA ILE A 886 18.71 -12.94 34.30
C ILE A 886 18.01 -11.74 33.66
N ASN A 887 16.71 -11.56 33.92
CA ASN A 887 15.91 -10.43 33.46
C ASN A 887 15.77 -10.36 31.93
N LEU A 888 15.67 -11.52 31.26
CA LEU A 888 15.48 -11.64 29.81
C LEU A 888 14.06 -12.02 29.38
N ILE A 889 13.14 -12.26 30.32
CA ILE A 889 11.72 -12.45 30.00
C ILE A 889 10.98 -11.15 30.26
N THR A 890 10.25 -10.67 29.25
CA THR A 890 9.36 -9.50 29.36
C THR A 890 7.91 -9.99 29.46
N THR A 891 7.06 -9.20 30.13
CA THR A 891 5.63 -9.51 30.31
C THR A 891 4.79 -8.36 29.79
N LYS A 892 3.77 -8.67 28.99
CA LYS A 892 2.81 -7.70 28.44
C LYS A 892 2.00 -7.14 29.60
N LYS A 893 1.78 -5.83 29.60
CA LYS A 893 1.11 -5.11 30.69
C LYS A 893 -0.39 -5.05 30.52
#